data_AF-L8EPG9-F1
#
_entry.id   AF-L8EPG9-F1
#
_cell.length_a   1.000
_cell.length_b   1.000
_cell.length_c   1.000
_cell.angle_alpha   90.00
_cell.angle_beta   90.00
_cell.angle_gamma   90.00
#
_symmetry.space_group_name_H-M   'P 1'
#
loop_
_entity.id
_entity.type
_entity.pdbx_description
1 polymer ?
#
loop_
_entity_poly.entity_id
_entity_poly.type
_entity_poly.pdbx_seq_one_letter_code
_entity_poly.pdbx_strand_id
1 'polypeptide(L)'
;MGRKERPLDPDAGPVERFAVDLRELRRKAGPLTYRDMARRVPYSVATLSRAASGEQLPSLAVTRAYVEACGGDVEEWSARWHRLAEETFVRTAQGDTDRPYQGLARYEPGDREKFFGRDRLTEDLLRLTGGHRLVAVVGPSGSGKSSLLRAGLIPRLQHAPDDGPRPAAIRTFTPGARPSATHRQLFEAADGPGDTWLVIDQFEEVFTLCRDPAERTRFLDLLLDAQDPARRLRVVLGLRADFYGHCLQHRTLAEALRHTSVPVTPMSPAELREAIVKPAAAHGLIVERALTDRLIEETVDQPGGLPLLSHALLETWRHRRGRTLALEVYEAVGGVRGAIARTAETLYTQLSPEQARLARWALLRLVTPGEGAHDTRRPADRAELDAATSPGITVVLERLARARLITLDEDTVDLAHEALITAWPRLRSWVDADRDRLRLHRQLTEAARTWERLGRDAGALYRGTQLTAAQEAFADPADLTASERDFLTAGAAARRREARRRKGVVGAVAVLVTLTLVAGVLAWQQSRAGRARQVQAAARRIAAVAESLRAYEPAKARQLSVAAWKIAETAETRSALTGAWAQPLADSFDVADRDALAYLSGDGRTVVTAAPGHIATWDVRTRRRISTVPGPGERVMAAIAVSPDARLVLFQLPDRGLALWDIAARRMVGRPLETREQASVEFSPSGAHLTMQTTRTVQVWDTREQRLVFERPAAPRRSRESVATVSPDDRLLAVCSPRGEIELWDIPRRKRVPAPWAGEGAGDPCSPLNARFSPDSRIFALVTRDGVRRWDLTTGRELPKIAQSPLGAIGFSRDGRFLVGRTPGEILVWRADQPDHPVFRGAMTADGPAEIVLDGGTLRYLAANQMRTLDLGAAVTSRWAPAAAQNAAFSPDARLLGLVWSQGPTARFETRGTRSGAIVDRPPGMRLPPQTPSREGQLRIEPDELLSFSADGTRLAYGVSGDYAEDGHLVAGRVAVRDVPGHRDLTAVPGGQDNSPTEGAVLSPDGSRLITSSVRSVQMWDIGGGQREKSVSVSGGSPMTVRPDGRLLVVRGEIVRLPAGTVAPRRLTRQDTAYAFSPAGNAFAVGEETGHVALWDGGVERRFGRLPAFTEKQLPRHEAISALAFSPDGRTLAVAGAYGSLQLWDVPSQQPLGSALPTPGDKILSLTFNRDGSALYAAGQHVPLTRYRIAPDALVAEVCRRAGGSLSRADWETYIPEVAYRKVC
;
A
#
# COMPACT_ATOMS: atom_id res chain seq x y z
N MET A 1 -42.06 -1.54 -64.33
CA MET A 1 -43.19 -0.77 -63.76
C MET A 1 -43.23 -0.96 -62.25
N GLY A 2 -43.17 0.11 -61.47
CA GLY A 2 -43.18 0.04 -59.99
C GLY A 2 -44.58 -0.15 -59.43
N ARG A 3 -44.70 -0.86 -58.30
CA ARG A 3 -45.95 -1.08 -57.56
C ARG A 3 -46.57 0.27 -57.17
N LYS A 4 -47.83 0.54 -57.57
CA LYS A 4 -48.56 1.77 -57.19
C LYS A 4 -48.72 1.84 -55.67
N GLU A 5 -48.45 3.01 -55.08
CA GLU A 5 -48.65 3.26 -53.65
C GLU A 5 -50.13 3.21 -53.29
N ARG A 6 -50.47 2.64 -52.12
CA ARG A 6 -51.84 2.65 -51.61
C ARG A 6 -52.25 4.07 -51.21
N PRO A 7 -53.49 4.51 -51.51
CA PRO A 7 -53.98 5.82 -51.05
C PRO A 7 -53.97 5.88 -49.51
N LEU A 8 -53.55 7.02 -48.97
CA LEU A 8 -53.57 7.33 -47.53
C LEU A 8 -54.56 8.45 -47.26
N ASP A 9 -55.30 8.32 -46.17
CA ASP A 9 -56.22 9.33 -45.68
C ASP A 9 -55.49 10.23 -44.65
N PRO A 10 -55.25 11.53 -44.94
CA PRO A 10 -54.56 12.44 -44.04
C PRO A 10 -55.35 12.79 -42.76
N ASP A 11 -56.63 12.41 -42.68
CA ASP A 11 -57.49 12.64 -41.52
C ASP A 11 -57.58 11.43 -40.58
N ALA A 12 -57.01 10.28 -40.96
CA ALA A 12 -57.05 9.04 -40.16
C ALA A 12 -56.20 9.09 -38.87
N GLY A 13 -55.15 9.91 -38.85
CA GLY A 13 -54.26 10.03 -37.70
C GLY A 13 -53.03 10.88 -37.99
N PRO A 14 -52.31 11.31 -36.94
CA PRO A 14 -51.19 12.24 -37.10
C PRO A 14 -49.96 11.55 -37.74
N VAL A 15 -49.87 10.21 -37.68
CA VAL A 15 -48.83 9.40 -38.35
C VAL A 15 -49.12 9.27 -39.85
N GLU A 16 -50.38 9.05 -40.22
CA GLU A 16 -50.85 8.96 -41.59
C GLU A 16 -50.66 10.30 -42.31
N ARG A 17 -50.99 11.41 -41.63
CA ARG A 17 -50.74 12.78 -42.13
C ARG A 17 -49.25 13.04 -42.37
N PHE A 18 -48.39 12.64 -41.45
CA PHE A 18 -46.94 12.75 -41.60
C PHE A 18 -46.40 11.94 -42.78
N ALA A 19 -46.95 10.75 -43.03
CA ALA A 19 -46.60 9.95 -44.19
C ALA A 19 -47.09 10.55 -45.52
N VAL A 20 -48.26 11.19 -45.54
CA VAL A 20 -48.76 11.96 -46.69
C VAL A 20 -47.83 13.12 -47.00
N ASP A 21 -47.40 13.87 -45.99
CA ASP A 21 -46.49 15.00 -46.15
C ASP A 21 -45.13 14.53 -46.70
N LEU A 22 -44.59 13.39 -46.24
CA LEU A 22 -43.34 12.81 -46.77
C LEU A 22 -43.49 12.44 -48.26
N ARG A 23 -44.64 11.89 -48.66
CA ARG A 23 -44.91 11.59 -50.09
C ARG A 23 -45.02 12.87 -50.92
N GLU A 24 -45.55 13.95 -50.34
CA GLU A 24 -45.64 15.25 -50.99
C GLU A 24 -44.26 15.91 -51.15
N LEU A 25 -43.41 15.83 -50.12
CA LEU A 25 -42.01 16.28 -50.18
C LEU A 25 -41.27 15.59 -51.32
N ARG A 26 -41.39 14.26 -51.43
CA ARG A 26 -40.78 13.51 -52.53
C ARG A 26 -41.33 13.94 -53.89
N ARG A 27 -42.63 14.25 -54.00
CA ARG A 27 -43.25 14.69 -55.26
C ARG A 27 -42.74 16.06 -55.69
N LYS A 28 -42.54 16.99 -54.73
CA LYS A 28 -41.99 18.34 -54.96
C LYS A 28 -40.51 18.32 -55.37
N ALA A 29 -39.75 17.33 -54.92
CA ALA A 29 -38.34 17.13 -55.27
C ALA A 29 -38.08 16.59 -56.70
N GLY A 30 -39.15 16.40 -57.51
CA GLY A 30 -39.14 15.67 -58.78
C GLY A 30 -39.59 14.21 -58.58
N PRO A 31 -40.10 13.49 -59.60
CA PRO A 31 -40.68 12.15 -59.45
C PRO A 31 -39.61 11.07 -59.20
N LEU A 32 -38.90 11.18 -58.07
CA LEU A 32 -37.89 10.24 -57.61
C LEU A 32 -38.55 8.92 -57.22
N THR A 33 -38.08 7.82 -57.80
CA THR A 33 -38.50 6.50 -57.32
C THR A 33 -37.79 6.20 -55.99
N TYR A 34 -38.36 5.32 -55.16
CA TYR A 34 -37.66 4.87 -53.94
C TYR A 34 -36.29 4.23 -54.25
N ARG A 35 -36.09 3.72 -55.47
CA ARG A 35 -34.80 3.19 -55.95
C ARG A 35 -33.77 4.29 -56.22
N ASP A 36 -34.23 5.49 -56.62
CA ASP A 36 -33.38 6.65 -56.80
C ASP A 36 -32.99 7.26 -55.45
N MET A 37 -33.93 7.28 -54.50
CA MET A 37 -33.65 7.70 -53.12
C MET A 37 -32.67 6.75 -52.43
N ALA A 38 -32.87 5.43 -52.54
CA ALA A 38 -31.97 4.43 -51.95
C ALA A 38 -30.54 4.44 -52.53
N ARG A 39 -30.31 5.08 -53.69
CA ARG A 39 -28.96 5.34 -54.22
C ARG A 39 -28.27 6.54 -53.57
N ARG A 40 -29.04 7.44 -52.94
CA ARG A 40 -28.54 8.68 -52.33
C ARG A 40 -28.34 8.58 -50.83
N VAL A 41 -29.05 7.66 -50.16
CA VAL A 41 -29.00 7.49 -48.71
C VAL A 41 -28.84 6.02 -48.33
N PRO A 42 -28.22 5.71 -47.17
CA PRO A 42 -27.84 4.35 -46.79
C PRO A 42 -29.03 3.51 -46.27
N TYR A 43 -30.18 3.56 -46.95
CA TYR A 43 -31.39 2.84 -46.59
C TYR A 43 -32.00 2.10 -47.78
N SER A 44 -32.53 0.91 -47.52
CA SER A 44 -33.14 0.07 -48.54
C SER A 44 -34.43 0.68 -49.10
N VAL A 45 -34.78 0.29 -50.33
CA VAL A 45 -36.06 0.66 -50.99
C VAL A 45 -37.26 0.27 -50.11
N ALA A 46 -37.19 -0.87 -49.41
CA ALA A 46 -38.27 -1.32 -48.53
C ALA A 46 -38.41 -0.43 -47.29
N THR A 47 -37.31 0.03 -46.72
CA THR A 47 -37.29 0.93 -45.55
C THR A 47 -37.87 2.30 -45.91
N LEU A 48 -37.46 2.89 -47.04
CA LEU A 48 -37.96 4.18 -47.51
C LEU A 48 -39.44 4.10 -47.93
N SER A 49 -39.85 3.01 -48.57
CA SER A 49 -41.26 2.80 -48.92
C SER A 49 -42.15 2.60 -47.69
N ARG A 50 -41.63 1.97 -46.63
CA ARG A 50 -42.36 1.79 -45.37
C ARG A 50 -42.44 3.09 -44.56
N ALA A 51 -41.40 3.92 -44.62
CA ALA A 51 -41.39 5.22 -43.94
C ALA A 51 -42.54 6.14 -44.40
N ALA A 52 -42.96 5.98 -45.66
CA ALA A 52 -44.08 6.70 -46.24
C ALA A 52 -45.35 5.84 -46.35
N SER A 53 -45.48 4.69 -45.66
CA SER A 53 -46.66 3.83 -45.74
C SER A 53 -47.84 4.29 -44.88
N GLY A 54 -47.62 5.17 -43.90
CA GLY A 54 -48.65 5.63 -42.97
C GLY A 54 -49.02 4.63 -41.88
N GLU A 55 -48.45 3.43 -41.87
CA GLU A 55 -48.79 2.39 -40.88
C GLU A 55 -48.14 2.64 -39.51
N GLN A 56 -46.96 3.27 -39.48
CA GLN A 56 -46.18 3.56 -38.26
C GLN A 56 -45.30 4.81 -38.47
N LEU A 57 -45.01 5.54 -37.39
CA LEU A 57 -44.09 6.69 -37.43
C LEU A 57 -42.66 6.18 -37.73
N PRO A 58 -42.01 6.57 -38.85
CA PRO A 58 -40.63 6.20 -39.13
C PRO A 58 -39.69 6.71 -38.05
N SER A 59 -38.53 6.06 -37.85
CA SER A 59 -37.52 6.59 -36.92
C SER A 59 -36.99 7.95 -37.40
N LEU A 60 -36.47 8.75 -36.47
CA LEU A 60 -35.89 10.05 -36.80
C LEU A 60 -34.76 9.92 -37.85
N ALA A 61 -33.91 8.89 -37.74
CA ALA A 61 -32.83 8.65 -38.71
C ALA A 61 -33.36 8.35 -40.12
N VAL A 62 -34.41 7.53 -40.23
CA VAL A 62 -35.04 7.22 -41.52
C VAL A 62 -35.76 8.44 -42.08
N THR A 63 -36.40 9.24 -41.23
CA THR A 63 -37.05 10.50 -41.62
C THR A 63 -36.04 11.51 -42.16
N ARG A 64 -34.92 11.72 -41.45
CA ARG A 64 -33.84 12.61 -41.90
C ARG A 64 -33.27 12.17 -43.25
N ALA A 65 -33.01 10.88 -43.42
CA ALA A 65 -32.51 10.34 -44.68
C ALA A 65 -33.56 10.42 -45.81
N TYR A 66 -34.84 10.25 -45.51
CA TYR A 66 -35.91 10.42 -46.51
C TYR A 66 -35.95 11.87 -47.01
N VAL A 67 -35.88 12.83 -46.09
CA VAL A 67 -35.91 14.28 -46.36
C VAL A 67 -34.65 14.72 -47.11
N GLU A 68 -33.47 14.23 -46.70
CA GLU A 68 -32.19 14.46 -47.36
C GLU A 68 -32.18 13.92 -48.79
N ALA A 69 -32.69 12.71 -49.02
CA ALA A 69 -32.82 12.13 -50.37
C ALA A 69 -33.73 12.96 -51.30
N CYS A 70 -34.68 13.69 -50.71
CA CYS A 70 -35.60 14.60 -51.41
C CYS A 70 -35.11 16.07 -51.43
N GLY A 71 -33.96 16.39 -50.84
CA GLY A 71 -33.44 17.76 -50.77
C GLY A 71 -34.29 18.72 -49.91
N GLY A 72 -35.03 18.20 -48.93
CA GLY A 72 -35.79 19.02 -47.98
C GLY A 72 -34.96 19.46 -46.77
N ASP A 73 -35.52 20.37 -45.95
CA ASP A 73 -34.88 20.84 -44.72
C ASP A 73 -34.93 19.77 -43.62
N VAL A 74 -33.77 19.18 -43.31
CA VAL A 74 -33.64 18.10 -42.34
C VAL A 74 -33.96 18.55 -40.92
N GLU A 75 -33.67 19.80 -40.55
CA GLU A 75 -33.89 20.32 -39.19
C GLU A 75 -35.37 20.64 -38.97
N GLU A 76 -36.04 21.23 -39.97
CA GLU A 76 -37.49 21.48 -39.92
C GLU A 76 -38.28 20.17 -39.75
N TRP A 77 -37.93 19.15 -40.53
CA TRP A 77 -38.58 17.84 -40.47
C TRP A 77 -38.23 17.07 -39.20
N SER A 78 -37.04 17.28 -38.64
CA SER A 78 -36.67 16.74 -37.33
C SER A 78 -37.53 17.37 -36.23
N ALA A 79 -37.77 18.69 -36.25
CA ALA A 79 -38.63 19.35 -35.29
C ALA A 79 -40.11 18.93 -35.41
N ARG A 80 -40.60 18.70 -36.64
CA ARG A 80 -41.95 18.13 -36.89
C ARG A 80 -42.06 16.71 -36.32
N TRP A 81 -41.04 15.88 -36.51
CA TRP A 81 -40.99 14.53 -35.97
C TRP A 81 -41.04 14.51 -34.44
N HIS A 82 -40.30 15.39 -33.76
CA HIS A 82 -40.31 15.47 -32.29
C HIS A 82 -41.69 15.84 -31.73
N ARG A 83 -42.37 16.83 -32.33
CA ARG A 83 -43.75 17.20 -31.93
C ARG A 83 -44.73 16.05 -32.08
N LEU A 84 -44.65 15.33 -33.20
CA LEU A 84 -45.50 14.17 -33.46
C LEU A 84 -45.19 13.01 -32.50
N ALA A 85 -43.92 12.75 -32.23
CA ALA A 85 -43.50 11.78 -31.25
C ALA A 85 -44.10 12.09 -29.88
N GLU A 86 -44.01 13.34 -29.40
CA GLU A 86 -44.62 13.79 -28.15
C GLU A 86 -46.14 13.55 -28.12
N GLU A 87 -46.88 13.89 -29.16
CA GLU A 87 -48.33 13.64 -29.26
C GLU A 87 -48.68 12.14 -29.23
N THR A 88 -47.84 11.29 -29.84
CA THR A 88 -48.08 9.84 -29.89
C THR A 88 -47.71 9.15 -28.57
N PHE A 89 -46.69 9.64 -27.86
CA PHE A 89 -46.21 9.08 -26.58
C PHE A 89 -47.10 9.44 -25.38
N VAL A 90 -47.86 10.54 -25.42
CA VAL A 90 -48.78 10.92 -24.32
C VAL A 90 -49.98 9.96 -24.19
N ARG A 91 -50.41 9.28 -25.26
CA ARG A 91 -51.56 8.33 -25.20
C ARG A 91 -51.24 6.98 -24.56
N THR A 92 -49.98 6.54 -24.49
CA THR A 92 -49.58 5.22 -23.95
C THR A 92 -49.30 5.22 -22.45
N ALA A 93 -49.17 6.38 -21.80
CA ALA A 93 -48.72 6.50 -20.40
C ALA A 93 -49.82 6.24 -19.34
N GLN A 94 -51.09 6.08 -19.71
CA GLN A 94 -52.21 5.95 -18.75
C GLN A 94 -52.52 4.51 -18.29
N GLY A 95 -51.76 3.47 -18.71
CA GLY A 95 -52.21 2.07 -18.60
C GLY A 95 -51.46 1.04 -17.74
N ASP A 96 -50.23 1.26 -17.23
CA ASP A 96 -49.40 0.14 -16.69
C ASP A 96 -49.02 0.31 -15.20
N THR A 97 -49.70 -0.43 -14.32
CA THR A 97 -49.52 -0.45 -12.85
C THR A 97 -48.45 -1.42 -12.35
N ASP A 98 -47.96 -2.38 -13.16
CA ASP A 98 -47.03 -3.42 -12.70
C ASP A 98 -45.61 -3.31 -13.28
N ARG A 99 -44.70 -2.69 -12.51
CA ARG A 99 -43.34 -2.33 -12.95
C ARG A 99 -42.28 -3.27 -12.35
N PRO A 100 -41.33 -3.78 -13.15
CA PRO A 100 -40.31 -4.74 -12.68
C PRO A 100 -39.15 -4.13 -11.88
N TYR A 101 -38.87 -2.82 -12.04
CA TYR A 101 -37.75 -2.13 -11.38
C TYR A 101 -38.25 -0.92 -10.58
N GLN A 102 -37.64 -0.64 -9.43
CA GLN A 102 -38.10 0.42 -8.52
C GLN A 102 -37.49 1.80 -8.80
N GLY A 103 -36.45 1.87 -9.63
CA GLY A 103 -35.73 3.10 -9.90
C GLY A 103 -34.87 3.55 -8.73
N LEU A 104 -34.95 4.83 -8.36
CA LEU A 104 -34.22 5.40 -7.23
C LEU A 104 -34.80 5.06 -5.86
N ALA A 105 -36.02 4.52 -5.83
CA ALA A 105 -36.62 4.03 -4.60
C ALA A 105 -35.90 2.75 -4.15
N ARG A 106 -35.74 2.60 -2.84
CA ARG A 106 -35.31 1.34 -2.23
C ARG A 106 -36.43 0.29 -2.36
N TYR A 107 -36.05 -0.98 -2.43
CA TYR A 107 -37.00 -2.09 -2.32
C TYR A 107 -37.53 -2.22 -0.87
N GLU A 108 -38.84 -2.36 -0.73
CA GLU A 108 -39.56 -2.57 0.53
C GLU A 108 -39.89 -4.06 0.74
N PRO A 109 -40.34 -4.51 1.93
CA PRO A 109 -40.62 -5.93 2.20
C PRO A 109 -41.61 -6.58 1.23
N GLY A 110 -42.58 -5.81 0.69
CA GLY A 110 -43.53 -6.28 -0.32
C GLY A 110 -42.91 -6.50 -1.70
N ASP A 111 -41.71 -5.99 -1.96
CA ASP A 111 -41.05 -6.08 -3.27
C ASP A 111 -40.15 -7.32 -3.40
N ARG A 112 -40.32 -8.34 -2.55
CA ARG A 112 -39.50 -9.56 -2.55
C ARG A 112 -39.41 -10.19 -3.95
N GLU A 113 -40.52 -10.23 -4.67
CA GLU A 113 -40.62 -10.81 -6.02
C GLU A 113 -39.89 -10.01 -7.10
N LYS A 114 -39.41 -8.81 -6.76
CA LYS A 114 -38.65 -7.90 -7.63
C LYS A 114 -37.17 -7.81 -7.22
N PHE A 115 -36.78 -8.44 -6.10
CA PHE A 115 -35.44 -8.33 -5.51
C PHE A 115 -34.62 -9.62 -5.73
N PHE A 116 -33.66 -9.57 -6.66
CA PHE A 116 -32.82 -10.71 -7.04
C PHE A 116 -31.32 -10.39 -6.95
N GLY A 117 -30.48 -11.44 -7.00
CA GLY A 117 -29.01 -11.31 -7.02
C GLY A 117 -28.36 -11.11 -5.64
N ARG A 118 -29.11 -11.26 -4.54
CA ARG A 118 -28.60 -11.17 -3.15
C ARG A 118 -28.99 -12.36 -2.27
N ASP A 119 -29.36 -13.49 -2.85
CA ASP A 119 -29.88 -14.64 -2.10
C ASP A 119 -28.86 -15.20 -1.10
N ARG A 120 -27.63 -15.46 -1.56
CA ARG A 120 -26.54 -15.94 -0.70
C ARG A 120 -26.25 -15.00 0.48
N LEU A 121 -26.16 -13.69 0.22
CA LEU A 121 -25.91 -12.69 1.25
C LEU A 121 -27.07 -12.61 2.26
N THR A 122 -28.30 -12.82 1.79
CA THR A 122 -29.47 -12.85 2.67
C THR A 122 -29.48 -14.10 3.55
N GLU A 123 -29.09 -15.26 3.02
CA GLU A 123 -28.95 -16.50 3.79
C GLU A 123 -27.87 -16.40 4.86
N ASP A 124 -26.71 -15.81 4.52
CA ASP A 124 -25.63 -15.59 5.47
C ASP A 124 -26.07 -14.63 6.59
N LEU A 125 -26.82 -13.57 6.25
CA LEU A 125 -27.39 -12.64 7.22
C LEU A 125 -28.42 -13.32 8.14
N LEU A 126 -29.29 -14.19 7.61
CA LEU A 126 -30.23 -14.98 8.41
C LEU A 126 -29.52 -15.92 9.38
N ARG A 127 -28.48 -16.63 8.91
CA ARG A 127 -27.69 -17.52 9.76
C ARG A 127 -27.03 -16.75 10.91
N LEU A 128 -26.43 -15.61 10.60
CA LEU A 128 -25.74 -14.80 11.60
C LEU A 128 -26.70 -14.19 12.63
N THR A 129 -27.85 -13.69 12.17
CA THR A 129 -28.86 -13.11 13.05
C THR A 129 -29.65 -14.15 13.86
N GLY A 130 -29.67 -15.42 13.42
CA GLY A 130 -30.12 -16.55 14.23
C GLY A 130 -29.15 -16.84 15.40
N GLY A 131 -27.84 -16.79 15.16
CA GLY A 131 -26.81 -17.07 16.16
C GLY A 131 -26.48 -15.93 17.12
N HIS A 132 -26.72 -14.68 16.74
CA HIS A 132 -26.31 -13.49 17.51
C HIS A 132 -27.47 -12.50 17.71
N ARG A 133 -27.49 -11.83 18.87
CA ARG A 133 -28.52 -10.83 19.22
C ARG A 133 -28.23 -9.43 18.70
N LEU A 134 -26.99 -9.12 18.35
CA LEU A 134 -26.61 -7.85 17.71
C LEU A 134 -25.76 -8.16 16.48
N VAL A 135 -26.20 -7.69 15.32
CA VAL A 135 -25.53 -7.89 14.03
C VAL A 135 -25.44 -6.58 13.26
N ALA A 136 -24.32 -6.32 12.58
CA ALA A 136 -24.16 -5.15 11.71
C ALA A 136 -23.97 -5.54 10.23
N VAL A 137 -24.70 -4.88 9.34
CA VAL A 137 -24.58 -4.97 7.89
C VAL A 137 -23.82 -3.74 7.40
N VAL A 138 -22.60 -3.95 6.92
CA VAL A 138 -21.63 -2.87 6.65
C VAL A 138 -21.30 -2.79 5.17
N GLY A 139 -21.40 -1.61 4.55
CA GLY A 139 -21.05 -1.47 3.13
C GLY A 139 -21.11 -0.04 2.61
N PRO A 140 -20.54 0.25 1.43
CA PRO A 140 -20.51 1.59 0.85
C PRO A 140 -21.92 2.14 0.55
N SER A 141 -22.06 3.45 0.37
CA SER A 141 -23.35 4.05 -0.02
C SER A 141 -23.82 3.50 -1.36
N GLY A 142 -25.13 3.22 -1.50
CA GLY A 142 -25.71 2.64 -2.72
C GLY A 142 -25.36 1.17 -3.01
N SER A 143 -24.76 0.41 -2.07
CA SER A 143 -24.49 -1.03 -2.25
C SER A 143 -25.71 -1.96 -2.09
N GLY A 144 -26.87 -1.38 -1.74
CA GLY A 144 -28.13 -2.11 -1.56
C GLY A 144 -28.42 -2.58 -0.13
N LYS A 145 -27.74 -2.04 0.90
CA LYS A 145 -27.95 -2.41 2.33
C LYS A 145 -29.41 -2.34 2.77
N SER A 146 -30.05 -1.19 2.57
CA SER A 146 -31.45 -0.98 2.96
C SER A 146 -32.40 -1.96 2.26
N SER A 147 -32.18 -2.23 0.98
CA SER A 147 -32.95 -3.23 0.22
C SER A 147 -32.68 -4.67 0.67
N LEU A 148 -31.44 -5.00 1.05
CA LEU A 148 -31.10 -6.29 1.65
C LEU A 148 -31.82 -6.49 2.99
N LEU A 149 -31.85 -5.48 3.86
CA LEU A 149 -32.56 -5.53 5.13
C LEU A 149 -34.08 -5.65 4.92
N ARG A 150 -34.65 -4.83 4.04
CA ARG A 150 -36.10 -4.71 3.87
C ARG A 150 -36.72 -5.76 2.97
N ALA A 151 -36.20 -5.97 1.76
CA ALA A 151 -36.74 -6.94 0.80
C ALA A 151 -36.08 -8.32 0.89
N GLY A 152 -34.86 -8.39 1.44
CA GLY A 152 -34.14 -9.65 1.67
C GLY A 152 -34.50 -10.31 3.00
N LEU A 153 -34.13 -9.66 4.11
CA LEU A 153 -34.19 -10.22 5.46
C LEU A 153 -35.62 -10.28 6.03
N ILE A 154 -36.35 -9.17 6.06
CA ILE A 154 -37.70 -9.09 6.69
C ILE A 154 -38.67 -10.15 6.13
N PRO A 155 -38.82 -10.34 4.80
CA PRO A 155 -39.77 -11.30 4.26
C PRO A 155 -39.39 -12.75 4.59
N ARG A 156 -38.09 -13.05 4.73
CA ARG A 156 -37.62 -14.38 5.13
C ARG A 156 -37.81 -14.64 6.63
N LEU A 157 -37.73 -13.61 7.48
CA LEU A 157 -38.10 -13.71 8.89
C LEU A 157 -39.62 -13.90 9.08
N GLN A 158 -40.44 -13.25 8.25
CA GLN A 158 -41.90 -13.38 8.29
C GLN A 158 -42.41 -14.76 7.83
N HIS A 159 -41.69 -15.41 6.90
CA HIS A 159 -42.08 -16.69 6.28
C HIS A 159 -41.14 -17.85 6.66
N ALA A 160 -40.47 -17.78 7.81
CA ALA A 160 -39.57 -18.85 8.25
C ALA A 160 -40.35 -20.17 8.48
N PRO A 161 -39.82 -21.33 8.03
CA PRO A 161 -40.45 -22.65 8.25
C PRO A 161 -40.55 -22.99 9.75
N ASP A 162 -41.43 -23.92 10.11
CA ASP A 162 -41.87 -24.22 11.49
C ASP A 162 -40.75 -24.56 12.51
N ASP A 163 -39.55 -24.91 12.04
CA ASP A 163 -38.37 -25.18 12.87
C ASP A 163 -37.46 -23.95 13.15
N GLY A 164 -37.81 -22.77 12.60
CA GLY A 164 -37.08 -21.51 12.82
C GLY A 164 -37.72 -20.60 13.89
N PRO A 165 -36.95 -19.72 14.56
CA PRO A 165 -37.51 -18.79 15.54
C PRO A 165 -38.41 -17.76 14.85
N ARG A 166 -39.74 -17.95 14.93
CA ARG A 166 -40.71 -16.95 14.44
C ARG A 166 -40.61 -15.68 15.29
N PRO A 167 -40.44 -14.49 14.68
CA PRO A 167 -40.35 -13.23 15.42
C PRO A 167 -41.70 -12.88 16.07
N ALA A 168 -41.68 -12.37 17.31
CA ALA A 168 -42.89 -11.83 17.94
C ALA A 168 -43.33 -10.50 17.29
N ALA A 169 -42.35 -9.67 16.91
CA ALA A 169 -42.56 -8.48 16.08
C ALA A 169 -41.27 -8.12 15.34
N ILE A 170 -41.40 -7.41 14.21
CA ILE A 170 -40.28 -6.81 13.49
C ILE A 170 -40.53 -5.30 13.43
N ARG A 171 -39.63 -4.50 14.00
CA ARG A 171 -39.70 -3.04 14.04
C ARG A 171 -38.54 -2.48 13.23
N THR A 172 -38.85 -1.65 12.25
CA THR A 172 -37.84 -0.99 11.39
C THR A 172 -37.88 0.50 11.63
N PHE A 173 -36.74 1.11 11.90
CA PHE A 173 -36.64 2.56 12.08
C PHE A 173 -35.25 3.08 11.74
N THR A 174 -35.14 4.40 11.64
CA THR A 174 -33.90 5.12 11.37
C THR A 174 -33.65 6.12 12.52
N PRO A 175 -32.43 6.22 13.09
CA PRO A 175 -32.23 6.85 14.41
C PRO A 175 -32.58 8.35 14.54
N GLY A 176 -32.31 9.19 13.53
CA GLY A 176 -32.57 10.62 13.60
C GLY A 176 -31.74 11.41 14.63
N ALA A 177 -32.16 12.66 14.91
CA ALA A 177 -31.39 13.62 15.71
C ALA A 177 -31.49 13.42 17.23
N ARG A 178 -32.53 12.74 17.73
CA ARG A 178 -32.75 12.41 19.15
C ARG A 178 -33.17 10.94 19.32
N PRO A 179 -32.28 10.00 19.00
CA PRO A 179 -32.64 8.60 18.79
C PRO A 179 -33.16 7.90 20.04
N SER A 180 -32.64 8.22 21.23
CA SER A 180 -33.12 7.61 22.46
C SER A 180 -34.49 8.16 22.84
N ALA A 181 -34.70 9.47 22.74
CA ALA A 181 -35.97 10.10 23.09
C ALA A 181 -37.11 9.66 22.17
N THR A 182 -36.84 9.52 20.87
CA THR A 182 -37.85 9.16 19.88
C THR A 182 -38.17 7.66 19.87
N HIS A 183 -37.17 6.79 20.05
CA HIS A 183 -37.32 5.35 19.78
C HIS A 183 -37.24 4.44 21.01
N ARG A 184 -37.08 4.96 22.23
CA ARG A 184 -36.96 4.14 23.45
C ARG A 184 -38.05 3.09 23.59
N GLN A 185 -39.30 3.43 23.27
CA GLN A 185 -40.44 2.51 23.37
C GLN A 185 -40.31 1.32 22.41
N LEU A 186 -39.57 1.46 21.30
CA LEU A 186 -39.34 0.37 20.35
C LEU A 186 -38.40 -0.71 20.92
N PHE A 187 -37.68 -0.45 22.01
CA PHE A 187 -36.80 -1.40 22.70
C PHE A 187 -37.52 -2.25 23.76
N GLU A 188 -38.85 -2.28 23.76
CA GLU A 188 -39.63 -3.19 24.60
C GLU A 188 -40.11 -4.40 23.79
N ALA A 189 -39.89 -5.62 24.29
CA ALA A 189 -40.31 -6.82 23.57
C ALA A 189 -41.84 -6.87 23.40
N ALA A 190 -42.30 -7.24 22.20
CA ALA A 190 -43.70 -7.44 21.93
C ALA A 190 -44.24 -8.72 22.60
N ASP A 191 -45.54 -8.71 22.93
CA ASP A 191 -46.25 -9.86 23.47
C ASP A 191 -46.27 -11.01 22.45
N GLY A 192 -45.90 -12.22 22.89
CA GLY A 192 -45.81 -13.41 22.04
C GLY A 192 -44.68 -14.36 22.45
N PRO A 193 -44.56 -15.56 21.84
CA PRO A 193 -43.55 -16.56 22.21
C PRO A 193 -42.14 -16.34 21.60
N GLY A 194 -41.96 -15.37 20.69
CA GLY A 194 -40.69 -15.13 19.98
C GLY A 194 -39.88 -13.90 20.43
N ASP A 195 -38.67 -13.72 19.91
CA ASP A 195 -37.90 -12.48 20.08
C ASP A 195 -38.46 -11.33 19.21
N THR A 196 -38.32 -10.09 19.65
CA THR A 196 -38.61 -8.89 18.84
C THR A 196 -37.37 -8.44 18.09
N TRP A 197 -37.51 -8.25 16.77
CA TRP A 197 -36.42 -7.87 15.89
C TRP A 197 -36.44 -6.37 15.60
N LEU A 198 -35.33 -5.69 15.89
CA LEU A 198 -35.11 -4.27 15.64
C LEU A 198 -34.17 -4.12 14.44
N VAL A 199 -34.71 -3.68 13.31
CA VAL A 199 -33.95 -3.37 12.09
C VAL A 199 -33.69 -1.88 12.08
N ILE A 200 -32.46 -1.49 12.42
CA ILE A 200 -32.05 -0.09 12.48
C ILE A 200 -31.29 0.24 11.21
N ASP A 201 -31.97 0.86 10.26
CA ASP A 201 -31.37 1.25 8.98
C ASP A 201 -30.76 2.65 9.07
N GLN A 202 -29.68 2.89 8.33
CA GLN A 202 -28.90 4.14 8.37
C GLN A 202 -28.40 4.49 9.79
N PHE A 203 -27.79 3.53 10.47
CA PHE A 203 -27.25 3.69 11.82
C PHE A 203 -26.21 4.84 11.92
N GLU A 204 -25.57 5.22 10.81
CA GLU A 204 -24.69 6.40 10.74
C GLU A 204 -25.36 7.71 11.19
N GLU A 205 -26.69 7.81 11.21
CA GLU A 205 -27.41 8.98 11.71
C GLU A 205 -27.13 9.28 13.19
N VAL A 206 -26.79 8.27 13.98
CA VAL A 206 -26.36 8.44 15.38
C VAL A 206 -25.07 9.27 15.48
N PHE A 207 -24.23 9.24 14.45
CA PHE A 207 -22.98 10.00 14.42
C PHE A 207 -23.10 11.31 13.64
N THR A 208 -24.05 11.40 12.71
CA THR A 208 -24.19 12.55 11.79
C THR A 208 -25.31 13.52 12.15
N LEU A 209 -26.42 13.03 12.71
CA LEU A 209 -27.60 13.83 13.07
C LEU A 209 -27.74 14.04 14.59
N CYS A 210 -27.36 13.05 15.41
CA CYS A 210 -27.39 13.18 16.87
C CYS A 210 -26.20 14.00 17.38
N ARG A 211 -26.45 15.28 17.70
CA ARG A 211 -25.42 16.22 18.15
C ARG A 211 -25.18 16.23 19.65
N ASP A 212 -26.11 15.73 20.45
CA ASP A 212 -25.98 15.62 21.89
C ASP A 212 -25.22 14.32 22.26
N PRO A 213 -24.01 14.39 22.83
CA PRO A 213 -23.26 13.21 23.23
C PRO A 213 -23.97 12.37 24.29
N ALA A 214 -24.75 12.98 25.19
CA ALA A 214 -25.47 12.27 26.24
C ALA A 214 -26.70 11.52 25.70
N GLU A 215 -27.41 12.12 24.75
CA GLU A 215 -28.46 11.45 23.96
C GLU A 215 -27.89 10.26 23.18
N ARG A 216 -26.72 10.43 22.55
CA ARG A 216 -26.03 9.37 21.81
C ARG A 216 -25.64 8.21 22.71
N THR A 217 -25.00 8.48 23.85
CA THR A 217 -24.62 7.43 24.81
C THR A 217 -25.83 6.63 25.29
N ARG A 218 -26.92 7.31 25.67
CA ARG A 218 -28.16 6.63 26.08
C ARG A 218 -28.73 5.70 25.00
N PHE A 219 -28.65 6.09 23.73
CA PHE A 219 -29.09 5.22 22.64
C PHE A 219 -28.16 4.02 22.43
N LEU A 220 -26.85 4.21 22.54
CA LEU A 220 -25.88 3.11 22.46
C LEU A 220 -26.05 2.11 23.61
N ASP A 221 -26.36 2.59 24.82
CA ASP A 221 -26.64 1.72 25.98
C ASP A 221 -27.87 0.85 25.73
N LEU A 222 -28.95 1.39 25.15
CA LEU A 222 -30.14 0.60 24.76
C LEU A 222 -29.82 -0.52 23.77
N LEU A 223 -28.88 -0.30 22.83
CA LEU A 223 -28.43 -1.33 21.88
C LEU A 223 -27.61 -2.43 22.55
N LEU A 224 -26.78 -2.05 23.52
CA LEU A 224 -25.94 -3.00 24.26
C LEU A 224 -26.77 -3.83 25.23
N ASP A 225 -27.76 -3.22 25.89
CA ASP A 225 -28.73 -3.90 26.75
C ASP A 225 -29.55 -4.96 25.98
N ALA A 226 -29.79 -4.74 24.68
CA ALA A 226 -30.50 -5.70 23.82
C ALA A 226 -29.76 -7.03 23.62
N GLN A 227 -28.50 -7.14 24.05
CA GLN A 227 -27.75 -8.41 24.05
C GLN A 227 -28.18 -9.36 25.17
N ASP A 228 -28.84 -8.86 26.22
CA ASP A 228 -29.36 -9.69 27.31
C ASP A 228 -30.53 -10.57 26.81
N PRO A 229 -30.42 -11.91 26.89
CA PRO A 229 -31.51 -12.81 26.52
C PRO A 229 -32.83 -12.54 27.25
N ALA A 230 -32.78 -12.01 28.48
CA ALA A 230 -33.97 -11.68 29.25
C ALA A 230 -34.80 -10.55 28.60
N ARG A 231 -34.17 -9.70 27.79
CA ARG A 231 -34.85 -8.61 27.07
C ARG A 231 -35.64 -9.08 25.85
N ARG A 232 -35.41 -10.31 25.36
CA ARG A 232 -36.08 -10.88 24.16
C ARG A 232 -35.97 -9.99 22.91
N LEU A 233 -34.84 -9.30 22.75
CA LEU A 233 -34.55 -8.44 21.59
C LEU A 233 -33.46 -9.04 20.70
N ARG A 234 -33.56 -8.76 19.40
CA ARG A 234 -32.50 -8.97 18.40
C ARG A 234 -32.37 -7.73 17.54
N VAL A 235 -31.16 -7.24 17.34
CA VAL A 235 -30.87 -5.97 16.67
C VAL A 235 -30.02 -6.21 15.42
N VAL A 236 -30.44 -5.64 14.31
CA VAL A 236 -29.72 -5.63 13.04
C VAL A 236 -29.47 -4.18 12.61
N LEU A 237 -28.20 -3.79 12.54
CA LEU A 237 -27.77 -2.44 12.20
C LEU A 237 -27.38 -2.36 10.72
N GLY A 238 -27.96 -1.45 9.94
CA GLY A 238 -27.44 -1.07 8.62
C GLY A 238 -26.52 0.13 8.74
N LEU A 239 -25.23 -0.01 8.40
CA LEU A 239 -24.22 1.04 8.56
C LEU A 239 -23.36 1.23 7.31
N ARG A 240 -23.00 2.47 6.99
CA ARG A 240 -21.97 2.79 5.99
C ARG A 240 -20.56 2.39 6.44
N ALA A 241 -19.79 1.79 5.53
CA ALA A 241 -18.41 1.37 5.80
C ALA A 241 -17.53 2.51 6.36
N ASP A 242 -17.68 3.73 5.82
CA ASP A 242 -16.93 4.92 6.26
C ASP A 242 -17.23 5.31 7.72
N PHE A 243 -18.38 4.89 8.26
CA PHE A 243 -18.79 5.18 9.64
C PHE A 243 -18.51 4.03 10.62
N TYR A 244 -18.02 2.88 10.14
CA TYR A 244 -17.63 1.76 11.01
C TYR A 244 -16.53 2.15 11.99
N GLY A 245 -15.62 3.05 11.59
CA GLY A 245 -14.57 3.60 12.46
C GLY A 245 -15.13 4.34 13.69
N HIS A 246 -16.30 4.97 13.58
CA HIS A 246 -16.96 5.63 14.73
C HIS A 246 -17.50 4.61 15.73
N CYS A 247 -17.96 3.44 15.28
CA CYS A 247 -18.33 2.35 16.17
C CYS A 247 -17.12 1.81 16.95
N LEU A 248 -15.95 1.73 16.31
CA LEU A 248 -14.70 1.27 16.94
C LEU A 248 -14.16 2.21 18.02
N GLN A 249 -14.58 3.47 18.04
CA GLN A 249 -14.24 4.42 19.11
C GLN A 249 -15.00 4.12 20.42
N HIS A 250 -16.07 3.31 20.36
CA HIS A 250 -16.84 2.88 21.52
C HIS A 250 -16.48 1.43 21.88
N ARG A 251 -15.67 1.24 22.93
CA ARG A 251 -15.10 -0.08 23.31
C ARG A 251 -16.16 -1.20 23.38
N THR A 252 -17.25 -1.01 24.10
CA THR A 252 -18.27 -2.04 24.32
C THR A 252 -19.03 -2.39 23.04
N LEU A 253 -19.28 -1.40 22.18
CA LEU A 253 -19.89 -1.60 20.86
C LEU A 253 -18.91 -2.31 19.91
N ALA A 254 -17.62 -1.97 19.97
CA ALA A 254 -16.58 -2.62 19.18
C ALA A 254 -16.41 -4.10 19.56
N GLU A 255 -16.45 -4.42 20.87
CA GLU A 255 -16.42 -5.80 21.37
C GLU A 255 -17.64 -6.59 20.86
N ALA A 256 -18.84 -5.99 20.90
CA ALA A 256 -20.06 -6.63 20.44
C ALA A 256 -20.11 -6.86 18.91
N LEU A 257 -19.50 -5.97 18.12
CA LEU A 257 -19.50 -6.02 16.65
C LEU A 257 -18.32 -6.80 16.03
N ARG A 258 -17.32 -7.18 16.83
CA ARG A 258 -16.06 -7.79 16.35
C ARG A 258 -16.23 -9.02 15.47
N HIS A 259 -17.23 -9.85 15.76
CA HIS A 259 -17.50 -11.11 15.06
C HIS A 259 -18.93 -11.21 14.51
N THR A 260 -19.68 -10.10 14.53
CA THR A 260 -21.11 -10.06 14.21
C THR A 260 -21.41 -9.05 13.09
N SER A 261 -20.46 -8.82 12.19
CA SER A 261 -20.63 -7.93 11.03
C SER A 261 -20.60 -8.66 9.69
N VAL A 262 -21.51 -8.30 8.79
CA VAL A 262 -21.62 -8.81 7.42
C VAL A 262 -21.24 -7.70 6.45
N PRO A 263 -20.11 -7.81 5.73
CA PRO A 263 -19.76 -6.85 4.70
C PRO A 263 -20.62 -7.05 3.43
N VAL A 264 -21.27 -5.99 2.96
CA VAL A 264 -22.00 -5.96 1.69
C VAL A 264 -21.04 -5.57 0.59
N THR A 265 -20.54 -6.56 -0.15
CA THR A 265 -19.65 -6.37 -1.29
C THR A 265 -20.42 -5.89 -2.54
N PRO A 266 -19.73 -5.29 -3.53
CA PRO A 266 -20.29 -5.09 -4.87
C PRO A 266 -20.84 -6.41 -5.43
N MET A 267 -21.91 -6.33 -6.22
CA MET A 267 -22.47 -7.51 -6.89
C MET A 267 -21.51 -8.00 -7.97
N SER A 268 -21.29 -9.31 -8.03
CA SER A 268 -20.59 -9.96 -9.15
C SER A 268 -21.37 -9.80 -10.46
N PRO A 269 -20.72 -9.97 -11.63
CA PRO A 269 -21.41 -9.97 -12.91
C PRO A 269 -22.57 -10.97 -13.00
N ALA A 270 -22.48 -12.10 -12.29
CA ALA A 270 -23.55 -13.09 -12.20
C ALA A 270 -24.75 -12.56 -11.39
N GLU A 271 -24.50 -11.99 -10.21
CA GLU A 271 -25.54 -11.38 -9.36
C GLU A 271 -26.21 -10.19 -10.04
N LEU A 272 -25.44 -9.33 -10.72
CA LEU A 272 -25.98 -8.23 -11.52
C LEU A 272 -26.87 -8.74 -12.65
N ARG A 273 -26.45 -9.79 -13.36
CA ARG A 273 -27.27 -10.41 -14.41
C ARG A 273 -28.61 -10.89 -13.86
N GLU A 274 -28.61 -11.50 -12.68
CA GLU A 274 -29.87 -11.90 -12.03
C GLU A 274 -30.74 -10.71 -11.66
N ALA A 275 -30.15 -9.67 -11.05
CA ALA A 275 -30.85 -8.44 -10.69
C ALA A 275 -31.41 -7.68 -11.90
N ILE A 276 -30.81 -7.83 -13.09
CA ILE A 276 -31.29 -7.25 -14.34
C ILE A 276 -32.38 -8.14 -14.95
N VAL A 277 -32.12 -9.42 -15.17
CA VAL A 277 -32.95 -10.27 -16.03
C VAL A 277 -34.16 -10.85 -15.28
N LYS A 278 -34.00 -11.29 -14.02
CA LYS A 278 -35.07 -11.99 -13.30
C LYS A 278 -36.30 -11.12 -13.01
N PRO A 279 -36.18 -9.84 -12.58
CA PRO A 279 -37.38 -8.99 -12.41
C PRO A 279 -38.15 -8.79 -13.72
N ALA A 280 -37.45 -8.57 -14.84
CA ALA A 280 -38.08 -8.45 -16.15
C ALA A 280 -38.78 -9.75 -16.55
N ALA A 281 -38.12 -10.89 -16.40
CA ALA A 281 -38.68 -12.21 -16.73
C ALA A 281 -39.92 -12.54 -15.89
N ALA A 282 -39.94 -12.19 -14.60
CA ALA A 282 -41.09 -12.37 -13.72
C ALA A 282 -42.34 -11.59 -14.19
N HIS A 283 -42.13 -10.47 -14.90
CA HIS A 283 -43.20 -9.65 -15.50
C HIS A 283 -43.35 -9.94 -17.01
N GLY A 284 -42.77 -11.04 -17.48
CA GLY A 284 -42.85 -11.53 -18.86
C GLY A 284 -42.11 -10.68 -19.91
N LEU A 285 -41.19 -9.83 -19.50
CA LEU A 285 -40.37 -8.99 -20.38
C LEU A 285 -39.06 -9.70 -20.74
N ILE A 286 -38.53 -9.38 -21.92
CA ILE A 286 -37.27 -9.90 -22.43
C ILE A 286 -36.24 -8.78 -22.40
N VAL A 287 -35.11 -8.99 -21.73
CA VAL A 287 -33.97 -8.05 -21.76
C VAL A 287 -33.01 -8.50 -22.85
N GLU A 288 -32.67 -7.61 -23.79
CA GLU A 288 -31.67 -7.93 -24.81
C GLU A 288 -30.33 -8.32 -24.17
N ARG A 289 -29.64 -9.29 -24.78
CA ARG A 289 -28.33 -9.73 -24.31
C ARG A 289 -27.31 -8.58 -24.37
N ALA A 290 -27.31 -7.83 -25.47
CA ALA A 290 -26.43 -6.67 -25.63
C ALA A 290 -26.68 -5.59 -24.56
N LEU A 291 -27.95 -5.33 -24.20
CA LEU A 291 -28.31 -4.44 -23.10
C LEU A 291 -27.79 -4.97 -21.76
N THR A 292 -27.98 -6.27 -21.49
CA THR A 292 -27.52 -6.90 -20.24
C THR A 292 -26.01 -6.79 -20.07
N ASP A 293 -25.25 -7.11 -21.12
CA ASP A 293 -23.78 -7.03 -21.10
C ASP A 293 -23.32 -5.57 -20.91
N ARG A 294 -23.99 -4.61 -21.57
CA ARG A 294 -23.69 -3.18 -21.42
C ARG A 294 -23.96 -2.65 -20.00
N LEU A 295 -25.08 -3.03 -19.40
CA LEU A 295 -25.45 -2.63 -18.03
C LEU A 295 -24.48 -3.20 -16.98
N ILE A 296 -24.01 -4.43 -17.18
CA ILE A 296 -23.01 -5.05 -16.31
C ILE A 296 -21.68 -4.30 -16.41
N GLU A 297 -21.19 -4.07 -17.63
CA GLU A 297 -19.96 -3.31 -17.89
C GLU A 297 -19.99 -1.92 -17.23
N GLU A 298 -21.09 -1.19 -17.37
CA GLU A 298 -21.21 0.16 -16.81
C GLU A 298 -21.37 0.19 -15.28
N THR A 299 -21.75 -0.91 -14.62
CA THR A 299 -22.12 -0.91 -13.19
C THR A 299 -21.07 -1.54 -12.27
N VAL A 300 -20.28 -2.53 -12.73
CA VAL A 300 -19.36 -3.33 -11.89
C VAL A 300 -18.36 -2.48 -11.10
N ASP A 301 -17.82 -1.41 -11.72
CA ASP A 301 -16.77 -0.57 -11.11
C ASP A 301 -17.30 0.77 -10.57
N GLN A 302 -18.62 0.98 -10.52
CA GLN A 302 -19.21 2.26 -10.10
C GLN A 302 -19.66 2.24 -8.62
N PRO A 303 -19.05 3.07 -7.74
CA PRO A 303 -19.54 3.27 -6.38
C PRO A 303 -20.98 3.81 -6.42
N GLY A 304 -21.91 3.12 -5.75
CA GLY A 304 -23.33 3.50 -5.77
C GLY A 304 -24.04 3.28 -7.11
N GLY A 305 -23.54 2.37 -7.95
CA GLY A 305 -24.11 2.09 -9.28
C GLY A 305 -25.47 1.37 -9.28
N LEU A 306 -25.85 0.66 -8.21
CA LEU A 306 -27.10 -0.13 -8.20
C LEU A 306 -28.39 0.71 -8.28
N PRO A 307 -28.54 1.84 -7.53
CA PRO A 307 -29.67 2.76 -7.71
C PRO A 307 -29.73 3.36 -9.13
N LEU A 308 -28.57 3.69 -9.70
CA LEU A 308 -28.47 4.23 -11.06
C LEU A 308 -28.94 3.18 -12.09
N LEU A 309 -28.48 1.94 -11.93
CA LEU A 309 -28.86 0.79 -12.74
C LEU A 309 -30.37 0.56 -12.71
N SER A 310 -30.96 0.50 -11.50
CA SER A 310 -32.40 0.33 -11.29
C SER A 310 -33.22 1.45 -11.97
N HIS A 311 -32.74 2.69 -11.91
CA HIS A 311 -33.40 3.83 -12.57
C HIS A 311 -33.29 3.76 -14.09
N ALA A 312 -32.11 3.47 -14.64
CA ALA A 312 -31.95 3.35 -16.08
C ALA A 312 -32.77 2.20 -16.67
N LEU A 313 -32.90 1.08 -15.94
CA LEU A 313 -33.78 -0.03 -16.30
C LEU A 313 -35.26 0.36 -16.27
N LEU A 314 -35.69 1.13 -15.26
CA LEU A 314 -37.05 1.64 -15.18
C LEU A 314 -37.38 2.58 -16.34
N GLU A 315 -36.48 3.51 -16.70
CA GLU A 315 -36.71 4.41 -17.84
C GLU A 315 -36.67 3.64 -19.17
N THR A 316 -35.77 2.67 -19.31
CA THR A 316 -35.74 1.77 -20.48
C THR A 316 -37.06 1.00 -20.61
N TRP A 317 -37.64 0.57 -19.48
CA TRP A 317 -38.94 -0.07 -19.44
C TRP A 317 -40.08 0.86 -19.82
N ARG A 318 -40.07 2.13 -19.37
CA ARG A 318 -41.09 3.12 -19.76
C ARG A 318 -41.06 3.42 -21.25
N HIS A 319 -39.88 3.47 -21.84
CA HIS A 319 -39.69 3.78 -23.26
C HIS A 319 -39.60 2.54 -24.16
N ARG A 320 -39.89 1.34 -23.62
CA ARG A 320 -39.75 0.07 -24.33
C ARG A 320 -40.71 -0.05 -25.52
N ARG A 321 -40.31 -0.81 -26.53
CA ARG A 321 -41.18 -1.22 -27.64
C ARG A 321 -41.64 -2.67 -27.41
N GLY A 322 -42.93 -2.87 -27.12
CA GLY A 322 -43.50 -4.19 -26.89
C GLY A 322 -43.00 -4.86 -25.59
N ARG A 323 -42.57 -6.12 -25.67
CA ARG A 323 -42.11 -6.91 -24.51
C ARG A 323 -40.60 -6.86 -24.28
N THR A 324 -39.86 -6.13 -25.11
CA THR A 324 -38.38 -6.17 -25.12
C THR A 324 -37.79 -4.88 -24.56
N LEU A 325 -36.87 -5.00 -23.59
CA LEU A 325 -35.97 -3.94 -23.18
C LEU A 325 -34.75 -3.96 -24.09
N ALA A 326 -34.68 -3.00 -25.00
CA ALA A 326 -33.68 -2.95 -26.06
C ALA A 326 -32.54 -1.98 -25.75
N LEU A 327 -31.34 -2.30 -26.24
CA LEU A 327 -30.16 -1.43 -26.09
C LEU A 327 -30.39 -0.06 -26.73
N GLU A 328 -31.07 0.00 -27.87
CA GLU A 328 -31.42 1.25 -28.56
C GLU A 328 -32.19 2.21 -27.64
N VAL A 329 -33.17 1.68 -26.88
CA VAL A 329 -33.97 2.48 -25.95
C VAL A 329 -33.13 2.93 -24.76
N TYR A 330 -32.28 2.06 -24.24
CA TYR A 330 -31.37 2.36 -23.14
C TYR A 330 -30.37 3.49 -23.47
N GLU A 331 -29.75 3.44 -24.65
CA GLU A 331 -28.88 4.50 -25.14
C GLU A 331 -29.68 5.79 -25.38
N ALA A 332 -30.88 5.64 -25.94
CA ALA A 332 -31.78 6.76 -26.18
C ALA A 332 -32.27 7.42 -24.89
N VAL A 333 -32.28 6.77 -23.71
CA VAL A 333 -32.57 7.41 -22.41
C VAL A 333 -31.33 7.95 -21.69
N GLY A 334 -30.13 7.75 -22.26
CA GLY A 334 -28.87 8.32 -21.77
C GLY A 334 -28.05 7.39 -20.85
N GLY A 335 -28.37 6.09 -20.81
CA GLY A 335 -27.63 5.11 -20.02
C GLY A 335 -27.68 5.29 -18.49
N VAL A 336 -26.85 4.55 -17.74
CA VAL A 336 -26.86 4.50 -16.26
C VAL A 336 -26.72 5.88 -15.61
N ARG A 337 -25.82 6.74 -16.12
CA ARG A 337 -25.58 8.09 -15.56
C ARG A 337 -26.51 9.17 -16.14
N GLY A 338 -26.85 9.07 -17.42
CA GLY A 338 -27.63 10.11 -18.11
C GLY A 338 -29.13 10.05 -17.86
N ALA A 339 -29.69 8.89 -17.48
CA ALA A 339 -31.11 8.73 -17.24
C ALA A 339 -31.64 9.65 -16.12
N ILE A 340 -30.96 9.71 -14.97
CA ILE A 340 -31.37 10.58 -13.85
C ILE A 340 -31.20 12.05 -14.22
N ALA A 341 -30.04 12.41 -14.78
CA ALA A 341 -29.74 13.78 -15.17
C ALA A 341 -30.80 14.31 -16.15
N ARG A 342 -31.21 13.46 -17.10
CA ARG A 342 -32.25 13.82 -18.07
C ARG A 342 -33.63 13.92 -17.44
N THR A 343 -34.04 12.98 -16.59
CA THR A 343 -35.31 13.06 -15.86
C THR A 343 -35.38 14.36 -15.04
N ALA A 344 -34.30 14.70 -14.33
CA ALA A 344 -34.23 15.91 -13.52
C ALA A 344 -34.20 17.20 -14.37
N GLU A 345 -33.40 17.25 -15.43
CA GLU A 345 -33.36 18.42 -16.34
C GLU A 345 -34.68 18.61 -17.08
N THR A 346 -35.29 17.54 -17.61
CA THR A 346 -36.57 17.62 -18.33
C THR A 346 -37.66 18.18 -17.43
N LEU A 347 -37.80 17.65 -16.21
CA LEU A 347 -38.73 18.19 -15.23
C LEU A 347 -38.44 19.66 -14.94
N TYR A 348 -37.18 20.00 -14.68
CA TYR A 348 -36.78 21.37 -14.33
C TYR A 348 -37.08 22.37 -15.46
N THR A 349 -36.86 21.99 -16.72
CA THR A 349 -37.18 22.83 -17.90
C THR A 349 -38.68 23.04 -18.13
N GLN A 350 -39.53 22.15 -17.61
CA GLN A 350 -40.99 22.26 -17.69
C GLN A 350 -41.60 23.08 -16.53
N LEU A 351 -40.79 23.50 -15.55
CA LEU A 351 -41.25 24.36 -14.45
C LEU A 351 -41.33 25.82 -14.92
N SER A 352 -42.34 26.56 -14.48
CA SER A 352 -42.38 28.01 -14.67
C SER A 352 -41.19 28.69 -13.97
N PRO A 353 -40.80 29.92 -14.35
CA PRO A 353 -39.69 30.62 -13.69
C PRO A 353 -39.83 30.71 -12.16
N GLU A 354 -41.06 30.88 -11.67
CA GLU A 354 -41.36 30.89 -10.24
C GLU A 354 -41.21 29.49 -9.61
N GLN A 355 -41.75 28.45 -10.26
CA GLN A 355 -41.61 27.06 -9.80
C GLN A 355 -40.16 26.57 -9.82
N ALA A 356 -39.36 26.98 -10.81
CA ALA A 356 -37.95 26.64 -10.93
C ALA A 356 -37.10 27.27 -9.81
N ARG A 357 -37.47 28.48 -9.36
CA ARG A 357 -36.88 29.14 -8.19
C ARG A 357 -37.20 28.39 -6.90
N LEU A 358 -38.46 28.02 -6.70
CA LEU A 358 -38.92 27.21 -5.56
C LEU A 358 -38.28 25.82 -5.53
N ALA A 359 -38.13 25.17 -6.69
CA ALA A 359 -37.46 23.88 -6.81
C ALA A 359 -35.98 23.96 -6.42
N ARG A 360 -35.25 24.97 -6.91
CA ARG A 360 -33.84 25.20 -6.51
C ARG A 360 -33.73 25.42 -5.00
N TRP A 361 -34.62 26.24 -4.44
CA TRP A 361 -34.64 26.56 -3.02
C TRP A 361 -34.89 25.31 -2.16
N ALA A 362 -35.88 24.49 -2.52
CA ALA A 362 -36.21 23.27 -1.77
C ALA A 362 -35.08 22.22 -1.85
N LEU A 363 -34.55 21.96 -3.05
CA LEU A 363 -33.50 20.96 -3.26
C LEU A 363 -32.20 21.30 -2.51
N LEU A 364 -31.83 22.58 -2.45
CA LEU A 364 -30.66 23.03 -1.68
C LEU A 364 -30.82 22.83 -0.16
N ARG A 365 -32.05 22.90 0.37
CA ARG A 365 -32.35 22.64 1.79
C ARG A 365 -32.27 21.15 2.18
N LEU A 366 -32.35 20.25 1.19
CA LEU A 366 -32.25 18.81 1.36
C LEU A 366 -30.81 18.28 1.23
N VAL A 367 -29.81 19.16 1.14
CA VAL A 367 -28.40 18.78 0.99
C VAL A 367 -27.56 19.32 2.15
N THR A 368 -26.69 18.49 2.70
CA THR A 368 -25.64 18.90 3.64
C THR A 368 -24.28 18.83 2.96
N PRO A 369 -23.57 19.96 2.80
CA PRO A 369 -22.23 19.94 2.24
C PRO A 369 -21.23 19.24 3.17
N GLY A 370 -20.42 18.33 2.61
CA GLY A 370 -19.36 17.63 3.36
C GLY A 370 -18.14 18.52 3.66
N GLU A 371 -17.46 18.28 4.77
CA GLU A 371 -16.13 18.86 5.07
C GLU A 371 -15.02 17.94 4.57
N GLY A 372 -14.82 17.91 3.24
CA GLY A 372 -13.87 16.99 2.60
C GLY A 372 -14.38 15.57 2.38
N ALA A 373 -15.61 15.27 2.82
CA ALA A 373 -16.37 14.07 2.48
C ALA A 373 -17.40 14.35 1.36
N HIS A 374 -18.02 13.30 0.81
CA HIS A 374 -19.13 13.43 -0.15
C HIS A 374 -20.31 14.18 0.47
N ASP A 375 -20.98 15.03 -0.33
CA ASP A 375 -22.18 15.74 0.12
C ASP A 375 -23.30 14.73 0.39
N THR A 376 -23.97 14.88 1.53
CA THR A 376 -25.00 13.94 1.99
C THR A 376 -26.38 14.56 1.87
N ARG A 377 -27.40 13.70 1.73
CA ARG A 377 -28.80 14.16 1.81
C ARG A 377 -29.17 14.52 3.25
N ARG A 378 -30.16 15.40 3.40
CA ARG A 378 -30.75 15.82 4.66
C ARG A 378 -32.27 15.74 4.54
N PRO A 379 -32.95 14.92 5.37
CA PRO A 379 -34.38 15.03 5.56
C PRO A 379 -34.73 16.40 6.18
N ALA A 380 -35.68 17.11 5.58
CA ALA A 380 -36.23 18.35 6.11
C ALA A 380 -37.67 18.13 6.57
N ASP A 381 -38.06 18.84 7.62
CA ASP A 381 -39.45 18.86 8.09
C ASP A 381 -40.32 19.55 7.04
N ARG A 382 -41.49 18.99 6.76
CA ARG A 382 -42.41 19.58 5.78
C ARG A 382 -42.82 21.01 6.17
N ALA A 383 -42.97 21.29 7.47
CA ALA A 383 -43.26 22.62 7.98
C ALA A 383 -42.13 23.63 7.71
N GLU A 384 -40.87 23.18 7.60
CA GLU A 384 -39.72 24.04 7.26
C GLU A 384 -39.80 24.54 5.81
N LEU A 385 -40.39 23.75 4.91
CA LEU A 385 -40.55 24.06 3.49
C LEU A 385 -41.86 24.83 3.21
N ASP A 386 -42.91 24.54 3.97
CA ASP A 386 -44.23 25.18 3.84
C ASP A 386 -44.29 26.58 4.50
N ALA A 387 -43.53 26.83 5.58
CA ALA A 387 -43.55 28.10 6.31
C ALA A 387 -42.82 29.27 5.61
N ALA A 388 -42.17 29.04 4.46
CA ALA A 388 -41.20 29.95 3.88
C ALA A 388 -41.59 30.61 2.54
N THR A 389 -42.90 30.78 2.26
CA THR A 389 -43.50 31.63 1.19
C THR A 389 -44.01 30.90 -0.07
N SER A 390 -45.17 31.38 -0.56
CA SER A 390 -45.96 31.06 -1.78
C SER A 390 -46.70 29.69 -1.87
N PRO A 391 -48.00 29.68 -2.27
CA PRO A 391 -48.83 28.46 -2.44
C PRO A 391 -48.35 27.49 -3.54
N GLY A 392 -47.29 27.84 -4.29
CA GLY A 392 -46.73 27.02 -5.35
C GLY A 392 -45.75 25.92 -4.91
N ILE A 393 -45.24 25.94 -3.66
CA ILE A 393 -44.23 24.96 -3.21
C ILE A 393 -44.79 23.54 -3.15
N THR A 394 -46.03 23.38 -2.69
CA THR A 394 -46.71 22.07 -2.63
C THR A 394 -46.78 21.42 -4.01
N VAL A 395 -47.12 22.20 -5.05
CA VAL A 395 -47.16 21.75 -6.45
C VAL A 395 -45.76 21.33 -6.94
N VAL A 396 -44.71 22.07 -6.55
CA VAL A 396 -43.33 21.74 -6.91
C VAL A 396 -42.87 20.45 -6.22
N LEU A 397 -43.16 20.29 -4.93
CA LEU A 397 -42.83 19.07 -4.18
C LEU A 397 -43.58 17.85 -4.74
N GLU A 398 -44.87 17.98 -5.07
CA GLU A 398 -45.62 16.91 -5.73
C GLU A 398 -45.04 16.53 -7.10
N ARG A 399 -44.62 17.51 -7.90
CA ARG A 399 -43.98 17.25 -9.21
C ARG A 399 -42.63 16.55 -9.05
N LEU A 400 -41.80 16.99 -8.11
CA LEU A 400 -40.51 16.35 -7.78
C LEU A 400 -40.71 14.92 -7.26
N ALA A 401 -41.76 14.69 -6.46
CA ALA A 401 -42.12 13.37 -5.94
C ALA A 401 -42.65 12.43 -7.03
N ARG A 402 -43.53 12.92 -7.93
CA ARG A 402 -44.01 12.16 -9.09
C ARG A 402 -42.86 11.74 -10.02
N ALA A 403 -41.88 12.62 -10.19
CA ALA A 403 -40.64 12.33 -10.92
C ALA A 403 -39.63 11.46 -10.14
N ARG A 404 -39.95 11.07 -8.90
CA ARG A 404 -39.12 10.25 -8.01
C ARG A 404 -37.74 10.85 -7.70
N LEU A 405 -37.65 12.18 -7.67
CA LEU A 405 -36.42 12.90 -7.28
C LEU A 405 -36.37 13.15 -5.77
N ILE A 406 -37.54 13.25 -5.14
CA ILE A 406 -37.72 13.36 -3.69
C ILE A 406 -38.72 12.32 -3.20
N THR A 407 -38.65 12.00 -1.91
CA THR A 407 -39.65 11.22 -1.19
C THR A 407 -40.40 12.13 -0.24
N LEU A 408 -41.72 11.95 -0.18
CA LEU A 408 -42.61 12.64 0.74
C LEU A 408 -43.14 11.61 1.73
N ASP A 409 -42.90 11.84 3.01
CA ASP A 409 -43.52 11.14 4.14
C ASP A 409 -44.54 12.08 4.82
N GLU A 410 -45.26 11.63 5.86
CA GLU A 410 -46.29 12.44 6.55
C GLU A 410 -45.73 13.80 7.02
N ASP A 411 -44.56 13.80 7.66
CA ASP A 411 -43.94 15.02 8.22
C ASP A 411 -42.58 15.39 7.60
N THR A 412 -42.05 14.57 6.67
CA THR A 412 -40.67 14.77 6.17
C THR A 412 -40.57 14.76 4.65
N VAL A 413 -39.66 15.60 4.15
CA VAL A 413 -39.27 15.68 2.75
C VAL A 413 -37.79 15.32 2.65
N ASP A 414 -37.45 14.40 1.77
CA ASP A 414 -36.06 13.92 1.62
C ASP A 414 -35.71 13.68 0.14
N LEU A 415 -34.42 13.70 -0.20
CA LEU A 415 -33.97 13.29 -1.53
C LEU A 415 -34.17 11.78 -1.70
N ALA A 416 -34.72 11.39 -2.84
CA ALA A 416 -34.93 9.97 -3.15
C ALA A 416 -33.62 9.18 -3.12
N HIS A 417 -32.51 9.80 -3.55
CA HIS A 417 -31.17 9.24 -3.38
C HIS A 417 -30.07 10.30 -3.43
N GLU A 418 -28.97 10.08 -2.70
CA GLU A 418 -27.75 10.93 -2.75
C GLU A 418 -27.09 10.98 -4.14
N ALA A 419 -27.37 9.99 -5.00
CA ALA A 419 -26.81 9.92 -6.34
C ALA A 419 -27.35 11.06 -7.23
N LEU A 420 -28.48 11.66 -6.85
CA LEU A 420 -29.01 12.84 -7.53
C LEU A 420 -28.06 14.04 -7.42
N ILE A 421 -27.37 14.19 -6.28
CA ILE A 421 -26.43 15.30 -6.03
C ILE A 421 -25.24 15.22 -7.01
N THR A 422 -24.75 14.01 -7.29
CA THR A 422 -23.58 13.79 -8.15
C THR A 422 -23.93 13.64 -9.63
N ALA A 423 -25.05 12.99 -9.94
CA ALA A 423 -25.47 12.69 -11.30
C ALA A 423 -26.16 13.85 -12.01
N TRP A 424 -26.77 14.79 -11.28
CA TRP A 424 -27.44 15.96 -11.87
C TRP A 424 -26.51 17.19 -11.90
N PRO A 425 -25.96 17.58 -13.07
CA PRO A 425 -24.91 18.61 -13.13
C PRO A 425 -25.36 19.97 -12.60
N ARG A 426 -26.63 20.33 -12.79
CA ARG A 426 -27.19 21.61 -12.32
C ARG A 426 -27.29 21.65 -10.80
N LEU A 427 -27.82 20.61 -10.16
CA LEU A 427 -27.86 20.54 -8.69
C LEU A 427 -26.46 20.57 -8.10
N ARG A 428 -25.51 19.82 -8.70
CA ARG A 428 -24.10 19.86 -8.29
C ARG A 428 -23.53 21.29 -8.37
N SER A 429 -23.77 21.99 -9.48
CA SER A 429 -23.30 23.38 -9.65
C SER A 429 -23.89 24.34 -8.61
N TRP A 430 -25.16 24.13 -8.19
CA TRP A 430 -25.77 24.95 -7.13
C TRP A 430 -25.13 24.67 -5.78
N VAL A 431 -24.93 23.39 -5.43
CA VAL A 431 -24.30 22.99 -4.16
C VAL A 431 -22.84 23.49 -4.11
N ASP A 432 -22.10 23.39 -5.20
CA ASP A 432 -20.72 23.88 -5.32
C ASP A 432 -20.64 25.40 -5.17
N ALA A 433 -21.55 26.15 -5.82
CA ALA A 433 -21.57 27.60 -5.77
C ALA A 433 -22.02 28.15 -4.40
N ASP A 434 -23.00 27.51 -3.75
CA ASP A 434 -23.62 28.00 -2.51
C ASP A 434 -23.05 27.31 -1.25
N ARG A 435 -21.93 26.58 -1.34
CA ARG A 435 -21.44 25.68 -0.28
C ARG A 435 -21.25 26.34 1.09
N ASP A 436 -20.62 27.53 1.11
CA ASP A 436 -20.42 28.29 2.36
C ASP A 436 -21.72 28.94 2.85
N ARG A 437 -22.59 29.35 1.93
CA ARG A 437 -23.92 29.89 2.24
C ARG A 437 -24.83 28.82 2.85
N LEU A 438 -24.81 27.59 2.36
CA LEU A 438 -25.56 26.45 2.91
C LEU A 438 -25.12 26.09 4.34
N ARG A 439 -23.82 26.18 4.63
CA ARG A 439 -23.28 25.98 6.00
C ARG A 439 -23.74 27.07 6.97
N LEU A 440 -23.62 28.34 6.56
CA LEU A 440 -24.09 29.48 7.35
C LEU A 440 -25.60 29.42 7.58
N HIS A 441 -26.36 29.00 6.56
CA HIS A 441 -27.81 28.85 6.65
C HIS A 441 -28.18 27.79 7.71
N ARG A 442 -27.49 26.64 7.69
CA ARG A 442 -27.67 25.59 8.70
C ARG A 442 -27.40 26.07 10.13
N GLN A 443 -26.31 26.81 10.34
CA GLN A 443 -25.98 27.37 11.66
C GLN A 443 -27.05 28.36 12.13
N LEU A 444 -27.59 29.17 11.19
CA LEU A 444 -28.65 30.12 11.46
C LEU A 444 -29.95 29.42 11.87
N THR A 445 -30.39 28.39 11.14
CA THR A 445 -31.60 27.62 11.46
C THR A 445 -31.52 27.00 12.87
N GLU A 446 -30.35 26.47 13.26
CA GLU A 446 -30.15 25.89 14.59
C GLU A 446 -30.10 26.94 15.70
N ALA A 447 -29.49 28.10 15.44
CA ALA A 447 -29.46 29.20 16.39
C ALA A 447 -30.86 29.78 16.62
N ALA A 448 -31.66 29.95 15.57
CA ALA A 448 -33.05 30.39 15.66
C ALA A 448 -33.91 29.41 16.49
N ARG A 449 -33.81 28.10 16.22
CA ARG A 449 -34.51 27.07 17.00
C ARG A 449 -34.09 27.03 18.47
N THR A 450 -32.81 27.27 18.76
CA THR A 450 -32.29 27.30 20.13
C THR A 450 -32.78 28.54 20.87
N TRP A 451 -32.77 29.69 20.21
CA TRP A 451 -33.31 30.94 20.74
C TRP A 451 -34.81 30.84 21.06
N GLU A 452 -35.61 30.24 20.18
CA GLU A 452 -37.03 29.98 20.46
C GLU A 452 -37.23 29.06 21.67
N ARG A 453 -36.48 27.96 21.75
CA ARG A 453 -36.56 27.00 22.85
C ARG A 453 -36.17 27.61 24.21
N LEU A 454 -35.28 28.59 24.20
CA LEU A 454 -34.86 29.35 25.38
C LEU A 454 -35.78 30.54 25.69
N GLY A 455 -36.98 30.61 25.10
CA GLY A 455 -37.93 31.69 25.37
C GLY A 455 -37.51 33.04 24.80
N ARG A 456 -36.73 33.04 23.71
CA ARG A 456 -36.21 34.23 23.01
C ARG A 456 -35.20 35.06 23.81
N ASP A 457 -34.33 34.41 24.57
CA ASP A 457 -33.24 35.05 25.33
C ASP A 457 -32.28 35.88 24.44
N ALA A 458 -32.02 37.13 24.82
CA ALA A 458 -31.07 38.03 24.15
C ALA A 458 -29.60 37.54 24.22
N GLY A 459 -29.28 36.63 25.15
CA GLY A 459 -28.00 35.94 25.25
C GLY A 459 -27.69 35.01 24.07
N ALA A 460 -28.73 34.44 23.44
CA ALA A 460 -28.61 33.47 22.35
C ALA A 460 -28.56 34.11 20.94
N LEU A 461 -28.70 35.44 20.84
CA LEU A 461 -28.65 36.17 19.57
C LEU A 461 -27.21 36.26 19.01
N TYR A 462 -27.08 36.18 17.69
CA TYR A 462 -25.79 36.41 17.00
C TYR A 462 -25.26 37.83 17.25
N ARG A 463 -23.93 37.93 17.43
CA ARG A 463 -23.20 39.20 17.65
C ARG A 463 -21.96 39.28 16.76
N GLY A 464 -21.46 40.50 16.54
CA GLY A 464 -20.18 40.74 15.85
C GLY A 464 -20.13 40.17 14.42
N THR A 465 -19.11 39.35 14.16
CA THR A 465 -18.84 38.76 12.84
C THR A 465 -19.91 37.75 12.41
N GLN A 466 -20.50 36.98 13.34
CA GLN A 466 -21.54 36.00 13.03
C GLN A 466 -22.84 36.67 12.54
N LEU A 467 -23.26 37.77 13.19
CA LEU A 467 -24.43 38.54 12.75
C LEU A 467 -24.18 39.22 11.40
N THR A 468 -22.97 39.74 11.18
CA THR A 468 -22.61 40.41 9.92
C THR A 468 -22.56 39.41 8.77
N ALA A 469 -21.91 38.25 8.95
CA ALA A 469 -21.85 37.19 7.96
C ALA A 469 -23.24 36.64 7.61
N ALA A 470 -24.11 36.45 8.60
CA ALA A 470 -25.48 35.99 8.35
C ALA A 470 -26.34 37.05 7.63
N GLN A 471 -26.18 38.34 7.94
CA GLN A 471 -26.90 39.42 7.26
C GLN A 471 -26.43 39.65 5.82
N GLU A 472 -25.13 39.50 5.56
CA GLU A 472 -24.57 39.60 4.21
C GLU A 472 -24.97 38.38 3.35
N ALA A 473 -24.94 37.17 3.92
CA ALA A 473 -25.30 35.94 3.21
C ALA A 473 -26.81 35.80 2.93
N PHE A 474 -27.66 36.37 3.79
CA PHE A 474 -29.13 36.29 3.72
C PHE A 474 -29.77 37.69 3.68
N ALA A 475 -29.30 38.54 2.77
CA ALA A 475 -29.84 39.88 2.58
C ALA A 475 -31.27 39.88 1.97
N ASP A 476 -31.64 38.84 1.22
CA ASP A 476 -32.98 38.65 0.68
C ASP A 476 -33.88 37.93 1.71
N PRO A 477 -34.94 38.58 2.23
CA PRO A 477 -35.87 37.97 3.19
C PRO A 477 -36.58 36.72 2.67
N ALA A 478 -36.66 36.54 1.34
CA ALA A 478 -37.33 35.39 0.72
C ALA A 478 -36.55 34.07 0.89
N ASP A 479 -35.26 34.13 1.23
CA ASP A 479 -34.43 32.93 1.44
C ASP A 479 -34.63 32.29 2.83
N LEU A 480 -35.24 33.02 3.77
CA LEU A 480 -35.32 32.71 5.19
C LEU A 480 -36.73 32.31 5.65
N THR A 481 -36.80 31.35 6.56
CA THR A 481 -38.04 31.03 7.29
C THR A 481 -38.44 32.17 8.22
N ALA A 482 -39.70 32.17 8.70
CA ALA A 482 -40.18 33.18 9.65
C ALA A 482 -39.33 33.22 10.94
N SER A 483 -38.98 32.04 11.48
CA SER A 483 -38.14 31.90 12.67
C SER A 483 -36.72 32.46 12.46
N GLU A 484 -36.10 32.17 11.31
CA GLU A 484 -34.76 32.69 10.96
C GLU A 484 -34.76 34.21 10.80
N ARG A 485 -35.82 34.78 10.19
CA ARG A 485 -36.02 36.22 10.06
C ARG A 485 -36.18 36.92 11.41
N ASP A 486 -37.01 36.35 12.30
CA ASP A 486 -37.22 36.89 13.64
C ASP A 486 -35.92 36.92 14.44
N PHE A 487 -35.09 35.88 14.30
CA PHE A 487 -33.78 35.80 14.96
C PHE A 487 -32.79 36.87 14.45
N LEU A 488 -32.67 37.05 13.13
CA LEU A 488 -31.76 38.07 12.55
C LEU A 488 -32.22 39.50 12.80
N THR A 489 -33.53 39.76 12.79
CA THR A 489 -34.09 41.08 13.09
C THR A 489 -33.86 41.46 14.55
N ALA A 490 -34.02 40.52 15.49
CA ALA A 490 -33.69 40.72 16.90
C ALA A 490 -32.19 41.02 17.12
N GLY A 491 -31.29 40.30 16.44
CA GLY A 491 -29.84 40.55 16.49
C GLY A 491 -29.45 41.93 15.92
N ALA A 492 -30.07 42.35 14.82
CA ALA A 492 -29.84 43.67 14.21
C ALA A 492 -30.25 44.82 15.13
N ALA A 493 -31.38 44.68 15.84
CA ALA A 493 -31.88 45.67 16.78
C ALA A 493 -30.95 45.84 18.00
N ALA A 494 -30.33 44.74 18.48
CA ALA A 494 -29.32 44.77 19.54
C ALA A 494 -28.05 45.53 19.12
N ARG A 495 -27.53 45.29 17.90
CA ARG A 495 -26.35 45.99 17.36
C ARG A 495 -26.56 47.50 17.23
N ARG A 496 -27.76 47.95 16.84
CA ARG A 496 -28.08 49.40 16.72
C ARG A 496 -28.05 50.12 18.08
N ARG A 497 -28.28 49.42 19.20
CA ARG A 497 -28.18 49.98 20.56
C ARG A 497 -26.73 50.11 21.01
N GLU A 498 -25.85 49.17 20.65
CA GLU A 498 -24.41 49.24 20.92
C GLU A 498 -23.66 50.24 20.03
N ALA A 499 -24.05 50.38 18.75
CA ALA A 499 -23.39 51.25 17.77
C ALA A 499 -23.54 52.75 18.06
N ARG A 500 -24.53 53.16 18.87
CA ARG A 500 -24.67 54.57 19.31
C ARG A 500 -23.55 55.01 20.27
N ARG A 501 -22.80 54.06 20.86
CA ARG A 501 -21.82 54.32 21.91
C ARG A 501 -20.38 54.60 21.40
N ARG A 502 -20.10 54.52 20.09
CA ARG A 502 -18.72 54.48 19.55
C ARG A 502 -18.43 55.29 18.27
N LYS A 503 -19.12 56.41 18.00
CA LYS A 503 -18.85 57.20 16.76
C LYS A 503 -17.72 58.24 16.92
N GLY A 504 -16.59 58.01 16.24
CA GLY A 504 -15.57 59.01 15.87
C GLY A 504 -14.81 58.56 14.61
N VAL A 505 -15.00 59.23 13.46
CA VAL A 505 -14.79 58.68 12.10
C VAL A 505 -13.66 59.39 11.32
N VAL A 506 -12.41 59.25 11.75
CA VAL A 506 -11.26 59.62 10.88
C VAL A 506 -10.33 58.43 10.58
N GLY A 507 -10.35 57.36 11.41
CA GLY A 507 -9.55 56.15 11.14
C GLY A 507 -10.09 55.22 10.04
N ALA A 508 -11.34 55.37 9.61
CA ALA A 508 -12.03 54.36 8.79
C ALA A 508 -11.53 54.28 7.33
N VAL A 509 -11.07 55.39 6.76
CA VAL A 509 -10.66 55.45 5.34
C VAL A 509 -9.24 54.89 5.13
N ALA A 510 -8.33 55.15 6.06
CA ALA A 510 -6.98 54.57 6.02
C ALA A 510 -7.01 53.05 6.21
N VAL A 511 -7.91 52.55 7.06
CA VAL A 511 -8.10 51.11 7.30
C VAL A 511 -8.63 50.41 6.04
N LEU A 512 -9.54 51.02 5.28
CA LEU A 512 -10.14 50.37 4.10
C LEU A 512 -9.13 50.15 2.95
N VAL A 513 -8.25 51.12 2.71
CA VAL A 513 -7.16 51.03 1.71
C VAL A 513 -6.10 50.02 2.15
N THR A 514 -5.80 49.99 3.45
CA THR A 514 -4.87 48.99 4.00
C THR A 514 -5.46 47.57 3.87
N LEU A 515 -6.76 47.40 4.14
CA LEU A 515 -7.45 46.11 4.03
C LEU A 515 -7.53 45.59 2.60
N THR A 516 -7.69 46.47 1.60
CA THR A 516 -7.71 46.05 0.19
C THR A 516 -6.32 45.66 -0.32
N LEU A 517 -5.27 46.39 0.06
CA LEU A 517 -3.88 46.00 -0.22
C LEU A 517 -3.51 44.68 0.46
N VAL A 518 -3.92 44.49 1.72
CA VAL A 518 -3.72 43.25 2.46
C VAL A 518 -4.49 42.10 1.80
N ALA A 519 -5.73 42.30 1.37
CA ALA A 519 -6.51 41.28 0.66
C ALA A 519 -5.88 40.88 -0.68
N GLY A 520 -5.35 41.84 -1.44
CA GLY A 520 -4.61 41.57 -2.68
C GLY A 520 -3.34 40.77 -2.45
N VAL A 521 -2.56 41.12 -1.42
CA VAL A 521 -1.37 40.37 -1.01
C VAL A 521 -1.75 38.96 -0.52
N LEU A 522 -2.83 38.81 0.24
CA LEU A 522 -3.32 37.51 0.72
C LEU A 522 -3.80 36.62 -0.43
N ALA A 523 -4.52 37.16 -1.42
CA ALA A 523 -4.94 36.40 -2.60
C ALA A 523 -3.75 35.95 -3.45
N TRP A 524 -2.73 36.80 -3.61
CA TRP A 524 -1.49 36.44 -4.30
C TRP A 524 -0.68 35.40 -3.51
N GLN A 525 -0.58 35.53 -2.19
CA GLN A 525 0.03 34.53 -1.31
C GLN A 525 -0.74 33.20 -1.36
N GLN A 526 -2.07 33.23 -1.41
CA GLN A 526 -2.92 32.03 -1.50
C GLN A 526 -2.79 31.34 -2.86
N SER A 527 -2.71 32.10 -3.97
CA SER A 527 -2.45 31.55 -5.30
C SER A 527 -1.04 30.95 -5.41
N ARG A 528 -0.03 31.64 -4.86
CA ARG A 528 1.35 31.14 -4.80
C ARG A 528 1.46 29.88 -3.93
N ALA A 529 0.75 29.86 -2.80
CA ALA A 529 0.64 28.67 -1.95
C ALA A 529 -0.11 27.53 -2.65
N GLY A 530 -1.17 27.83 -3.41
CA GLY A 530 -1.92 26.86 -4.21
C GLY A 530 -1.05 26.18 -5.28
N ARG A 531 -0.31 26.97 -6.07
CA ARG A 531 0.67 26.44 -7.04
C ARG A 531 1.77 25.63 -6.37
N ALA A 532 2.31 26.09 -5.24
CA ALA A 532 3.32 25.34 -4.50
C ALA A 532 2.78 23.98 -4.00
N ARG A 533 1.54 23.93 -3.47
CA ARG A 533 0.89 22.69 -3.06
C ARG A 533 0.64 21.74 -4.23
N GLN A 534 0.22 22.27 -5.39
CA GLN A 534 0.01 21.47 -6.60
C GLN A 534 1.32 20.83 -7.08
N VAL A 535 2.42 21.59 -7.11
CA VAL A 535 3.75 21.08 -7.49
C VAL A 535 4.25 20.02 -6.50
N GLN A 536 4.05 20.23 -5.19
CA GLN A 536 4.37 19.23 -4.18
C GLN A 536 3.55 17.95 -4.32
N ALA A 537 2.25 18.07 -4.60
CA ALA A 537 1.37 16.92 -4.83
C ALA A 537 1.79 16.12 -6.07
N ALA A 538 2.16 16.81 -7.16
CA ALA A 538 2.70 16.18 -8.36
C ALA A 538 4.01 15.44 -8.06
N ALA A 539 4.95 16.08 -7.34
CA ALA A 539 6.21 15.45 -6.94
C ALA A 539 6.01 14.18 -6.10
N ARG A 540 5.08 14.21 -5.13
CA ARG A 540 4.72 13.04 -4.32
C ARG A 540 4.11 11.91 -5.16
N ARG A 541 3.23 12.24 -6.12
CA ARG A 541 2.67 11.27 -7.08
C ARG A 541 3.79 10.61 -7.88
N ILE A 542 4.74 11.38 -8.39
CA ILE A 542 5.87 10.87 -9.18
C ILE A 542 6.78 9.98 -8.34
N ALA A 543 7.04 10.36 -7.08
CA ALA A 543 7.79 9.52 -6.14
C ALA A 543 7.11 8.16 -5.92
N ALA A 544 5.77 8.13 -5.79
CA ALA A 544 5.02 6.88 -5.68
C ALA A 544 5.05 6.04 -6.97
N VAL A 545 4.95 6.67 -8.15
CA VAL A 545 5.10 5.98 -9.44
C VAL A 545 6.50 5.40 -9.58
N ALA A 546 7.54 6.17 -9.23
CA ALA A 546 8.92 5.70 -9.25
C ALA A 546 9.10 4.44 -8.38
N GLU A 547 8.48 4.40 -7.19
CA GLU A 547 8.49 3.21 -6.32
C GLU A 547 7.86 1.99 -7.00
N SER A 548 6.69 2.14 -7.63
CA SER A 548 6.01 1.04 -8.33
C SER A 548 6.80 0.48 -9.52
N LEU A 549 7.60 1.32 -10.18
CA LEU A 549 8.39 0.93 -11.35
C LEU A 549 9.72 0.26 -10.99
N ARG A 550 10.17 0.27 -9.72
CA ARG A 550 11.50 -0.26 -9.34
C ARG A 550 11.72 -1.73 -9.71
N ALA A 551 10.67 -2.54 -9.66
CA ALA A 551 10.77 -3.98 -9.92
C ALA A 551 10.84 -4.35 -11.42
N TYR A 552 10.42 -3.43 -12.31
CA TYR A 552 10.23 -3.70 -13.74
C TYR A 552 11.04 -2.77 -14.65
N GLU A 553 11.09 -1.47 -14.34
CA GLU A 553 11.85 -0.46 -15.09
C GLU A 553 12.81 0.32 -14.16
N PRO A 554 13.89 -0.32 -13.66
CA PRO A 554 14.76 0.28 -12.64
C PRO A 554 15.45 1.56 -13.10
N ALA A 555 15.78 1.68 -14.39
CA ALA A 555 16.36 2.89 -14.96
C ALA A 555 15.36 4.07 -14.94
N LYS A 556 14.11 3.83 -15.33
CA LYS A 556 13.06 4.86 -15.35
C LYS A 556 12.65 5.27 -13.94
N ALA A 557 12.53 4.30 -13.02
CA ALA A 557 12.31 4.57 -11.60
C ALA A 557 13.38 5.53 -11.03
N ARG A 558 14.66 5.30 -11.32
CA ARG A 558 15.76 6.19 -10.92
C ARG A 558 15.61 7.61 -11.48
N GLN A 559 15.28 7.74 -12.76
CA GLN A 559 15.06 9.05 -13.39
C GLN A 559 13.88 9.79 -12.77
N LEU A 560 12.75 9.11 -12.53
CA LEU A 560 11.57 9.68 -11.91
C LEU A 560 11.82 10.08 -10.45
N SER A 561 12.60 9.30 -9.68
CA SER A 561 13.01 9.66 -8.32
C SER A 561 13.82 10.97 -8.28
N VAL A 562 14.78 11.14 -9.20
CA VAL A 562 15.54 12.39 -9.31
C VAL A 562 14.64 13.55 -9.74
N ALA A 563 13.74 13.31 -10.71
CA ALA A 563 12.79 14.31 -11.16
C ALA A 563 11.88 14.78 -10.01
N ALA A 564 11.30 13.85 -9.25
CA ALA A 564 10.45 14.14 -8.10
C ALA A 564 11.18 14.99 -7.06
N TRP A 565 12.42 14.64 -6.71
CA TRP A 565 13.25 15.40 -5.78
C TRP A 565 13.54 16.82 -6.27
N LYS A 566 13.95 17.00 -7.53
CA LYS A 566 14.21 18.33 -8.12
C LYS A 566 12.94 19.16 -8.32
N ILE A 567 11.75 18.54 -8.33
CA ILE A 567 10.44 19.21 -8.38
C ILE A 567 10.04 19.75 -7.02
N ALA A 568 10.05 18.91 -5.99
CA ALA A 568 9.82 19.35 -4.63
C ALA A 568 10.60 18.48 -3.64
N GLU A 569 11.27 19.13 -2.70
CA GLU A 569 12.00 18.47 -1.62
C GLU A 569 11.03 18.15 -0.46
N THR A 570 10.53 16.92 -0.41
CA THR A 570 9.65 16.42 0.65
C THR A 570 10.21 15.12 1.23
N ALA A 571 9.64 14.64 2.34
CA ALA A 571 10.05 13.35 2.94
C ALA A 571 9.85 12.19 1.94
N GLU A 572 8.76 12.22 1.18
CA GLU A 572 8.44 11.20 0.17
C GLU A 572 9.39 11.24 -1.02
N THR A 573 9.72 12.42 -1.55
CA THR A 573 10.67 12.52 -2.68
C THR A 573 12.10 12.21 -2.24
N ARG A 574 12.46 12.55 -1.01
CA ARG A 574 13.74 12.12 -0.40
C ARG A 574 13.79 10.61 -0.24
N SER A 575 12.71 10.00 0.25
CA SER A 575 12.59 8.54 0.39
C SER A 575 12.73 7.85 -0.97
N ALA A 576 12.07 8.38 -2.01
CA ALA A 576 12.19 7.87 -3.37
C ALA A 576 13.60 8.01 -3.97
N LEU A 577 14.31 9.11 -3.67
CA LEU A 577 15.71 9.32 -4.08
C LEU A 577 16.67 8.38 -3.35
N THR A 578 16.56 8.27 -2.03
CA THR A 578 17.38 7.36 -1.22
C THR A 578 17.14 5.91 -1.62
N GLY A 579 15.89 5.51 -1.84
CA GLY A 579 15.57 4.16 -2.30
C GLY A 579 16.06 3.88 -3.72
N ALA A 580 16.02 4.87 -4.63
CA ALA A 580 16.61 4.76 -5.97
C ALA A 580 18.14 4.60 -5.94
N TRP A 581 18.81 5.18 -4.94
CA TRP A 581 20.24 4.98 -4.72
C TRP A 581 20.55 3.61 -4.10
N ALA A 582 19.79 3.20 -3.08
CA ALA A 582 19.97 1.94 -2.36
C ALA A 582 19.44 0.70 -3.12
N GLN A 583 18.80 0.91 -4.28
CA GLN A 583 18.23 -0.16 -5.10
C GLN A 583 19.31 -1.16 -5.56
N PRO A 584 19.20 -2.46 -5.19
CA PRO A 584 20.16 -3.47 -5.64
C PRO A 584 20.03 -3.80 -7.12
N LEU A 585 18.80 -3.80 -7.67
CA LEU A 585 18.56 -4.10 -9.09
C LEU A 585 19.18 -3.02 -9.98
N ALA A 586 20.37 -3.32 -10.49
CA ALA A 586 21.15 -2.45 -11.36
C ALA A 586 20.64 -2.51 -12.81
N ASP A 587 20.24 -3.70 -13.26
CA ASP A 587 19.80 -3.92 -14.63
C ASP A 587 18.79 -5.06 -14.77
N SER A 588 17.90 -4.93 -15.74
CA SER A 588 16.99 -5.98 -16.17
C SER A 588 16.66 -5.82 -17.65
N PHE A 589 16.79 -6.89 -18.43
CA PHE A 589 16.40 -6.90 -19.83
C PHE A 589 15.94 -8.29 -20.27
N ASP A 590 15.08 -8.32 -21.27
CA ASP A 590 14.56 -9.57 -21.82
C ASP A 590 15.52 -10.14 -22.86
N VAL A 591 15.76 -11.45 -22.77
CA VAL A 591 16.49 -12.25 -23.77
C VAL A 591 15.49 -13.04 -24.64
N ALA A 592 14.28 -12.48 -24.82
CA ALA A 592 13.09 -13.17 -25.30
C ALA A 592 13.29 -13.94 -26.61
N ASP A 593 13.14 -15.27 -26.50
CA ASP A 593 13.06 -16.20 -27.60
C ASP A 593 12.07 -17.29 -27.18
N ARG A 594 10.85 -17.28 -27.77
CA ARG A 594 9.67 -17.96 -27.21
C ARG A 594 9.77 -19.50 -27.22
N ASP A 595 10.78 -20.05 -27.89
CA ASP A 595 10.98 -21.49 -28.04
C ASP A 595 12.43 -21.94 -27.73
N ALA A 596 13.23 -21.08 -27.07
CA ALA A 596 14.62 -21.35 -26.75
C ALA A 596 14.88 -21.51 -25.25
N LEU A 597 15.79 -22.42 -24.91
CA LEU A 597 16.37 -22.50 -23.58
C LEU A 597 17.35 -21.34 -23.41
N ALA A 598 17.18 -20.54 -22.37
CA ALA A 598 18.12 -19.49 -21.99
C ALA A 598 19.04 -19.98 -20.86
N TYR A 599 20.35 -19.73 -21.00
CA TYR A 599 21.41 -20.17 -20.09
C TYR A 599 22.40 -19.03 -19.85
N LEU A 600 22.79 -18.80 -18.60
CA LEU A 600 23.79 -17.86 -18.15
C LEU A 600 25.16 -18.55 -18.01
N SER A 601 26.18 -18.03 -18.69
CA SER A 601 27.55 -18.53 -18.57
C SER A 601 28.04 -18.53 -17.11
N GLY A 602 28.96 -19.44 -16.78
CA GLY A 602 29.54 -19.55 -15.44
C GLY A 602 30.31 -18.30 -14.98
N ASP A 603 30.72 -17.43 -15.90
CA ASP A 603 31.28 -16.11 -15.58
C ASP A 603 30.22 -15.00 -15.45
N GLY A 604 28.96 -15.29 -15.75
CA GLY A 604 27.83 -14.37 -15.71
C GLY A 604 27.87 -13.26 -16.76
N ARG A 605 28.75 -13.34 -17.77
CA ARG A 605 28.94 -12.27 -18.76
C ARG A 605 28.12 -12.47 -20.03
N THR A 606 27.74 -13.72 -20.31
CA THR A 606 27.07 -14.10 -21.56
C THR A 606 25.79 -14.85 -21.25
N VAL A 607 24.71 -14.55 -21.97
CA VAL A 607 23.52 -15.40 -22.01
C VAL A 607 23.45 -16.08 -23.37
N VAL A 608 23.19 -17.39 -23.39
CA VAL A 608 22.96 -18.18 -24.59
C VAL A 608 21.48 -18.54 -24.65
N THR A 609 20.81 -18.20 -25.75
CA THR A 609 19.46 -18.68 -26.05
C THR A 609 19.56 -19.72 -27.17
N ALA A 610 19.16 -20.96 -26.89
CA ALA A 610 19.32 -22.08 -27.82
C ALA A 610 17.98 -22.75 -28.13
N ALA A 611 17.64 -22.78 -29.42
CA ALA A 611 16.52 -23.52 -29.99
C ALA A 611 17.03 -24.41 -31.14
N PRO A 612 16.26 -25.44 -31.58
CA PRO A 612 16.61 -26.24 -32.75
C PRO A 612 16.90 -25.40 -33.99
N GLY A 613 16.12 -24.34 -34.24
CA GLY A 613 16.27 -23.50 -35.43
C GLY A 613 17.41 -22.48 -35.37
N HIS A 614 17.76 -22.00 -34.17
CA HIS A 614 18.78 -20.96 -34.02
C HIS A 614 19.36 -20.89 -32.62
N ILE A 615 20.58 -20.35 -32.51
CA ILE A 615 21.27 -20.10 -31.26
C ILE A 615 21.70 -18.64 -31.26
N ALA A 616 21.48 -17.93 -30.16
CA ALA A 616 21.95 -16.57 -29.98
C ALA A 616 22.72 -16.37 -28.69
N THR A 617 23.64 -15.42 -28.76
CA THR A 617 24.50 -15.03 -27.64
C THR A 617 24.31 -13.57 -27.33
N TRP A 618 24.24 -13.23 -26.04
CA TRP A 618 23.94 -11.91 -25.54
C TRP A 618 25.02 -11.47 -24.56
N ASP A 619 25.50 -10.23 -24.68
CA ASP A 619 26.39 -9.61 -23.71
C ASP A 619 25.56 -8.99 -22.59
N VAL A 620 25.74 -9.48 -21.36
CA VAL A 620 24.94 -9.06 -20.20
C VAL A 620 25.18 -7.60 -19.84
N ARG A 621 26.39 -7.08 -20.06
CA ARG A 621 26.77 -5.72 -19.65
C ARG A 621 26.22 -4.66 -20.60
N THR A 622 26.22 -4.94 -21.89
CA THR A 622 25.78 -4.01 -22.95
C THR A 622 24.33 -4.22 -23.36
N ARG A 623 23.70 -5.31 -22.91
CA ARG A 623 22.32 -5.72 -23.27
C ARG A 623 22.16 -5.99 -24.77
N ARG A 624 23.27 -6.27 -25.46
CA ARG A 624 23.27 -6.44 -26.92
C ARG A 624 23.43 -7.91 -27.26
N ARG A 625 22.67 -8.34 -28.26
CA ARG A 625 22.88 -9.61 -28.94
C ARG A 625 24.21 -9.55 -29.69
N ILE A 626 25.16 -10.40 -29.31
CA ILE A 626 26.51 -10.48 -29.89
C ILE A 626 26.44 -11.20 -31.24
N SER A 627 25.75 -12.34 -31.28
CA SER A 627 25.63 -13.14 -32.49
C SER A 627 24.31 -13.91 -32.54
N THR A 628 23.91 -14.28 -33.75
CA THR A 628 22.87 -15.27 -34.02
C THR A 628 23.41 -16.23 -35.07
N VAL A 629 23.40 -17.52 -34.77
CA VAL A 629 23.83 -18.58 -35.68
C VAL A 629 22.68 -19.56 -35.92
N PRO A 630 22.62 -20.21 -37.10
CA PRO A 630 21.68 -21.30 -37.33
C PRO A 630 21.91 -22.44 -36.32
N GLY A 631 20.82 -23.01 -35.81
CA GLY A 631 20.85 -24.20 -34.97
C GLY A 631 20.92 -25.48 -35.81
N PRO A 632 20.90 -26.67 -35.18
CA PRO A 632 20.98 -27.94 -35.89
C PRO A 632 19.74 -28.29 -36.75
N GLY A 633 18.66 -27.50 -36.67
CA GLY A 633 17.41 -27.69 -37.39
C GLY A 633 16.61 -28.89 -36.89
N GLU A 634 15.85 -29.54 -37.78
CA GLU A 634 15.02 -30.73 -37.47
C GLU A 634 15.83 -31.97 -37.06
N ARG A 635 17.17 -31.90 -37.10
CA ARG A 635 18.07 -32.99 -36.67
C ARG A 635 18.04 -33.23 -35.16
N VAL A 636 17.48 -32.29 -34.39
CA VAL A 636 17.42 -32.31 -32.92
C VAL A 636 16.00 -31.98 -32.46
N MET A 637 15.61 -32.47 -31.28
CA MET A 637 14.32 -32.18 -30.67
C MET A 637 14.34 -30.90 -29.83
N ALA A 638 15.33 -30.75 -28.95
CA ALA A 638 15.41 -29.63 -28.00
C ALA A 638 16.85 -29.42 -27.49
N ALA A 639 17.17 -28.19 -27.10
CA ALA A 639 18.37 -27.92 -26.30
C ALA A 639 18.14 -28.38 -24.86
N ILE A 640 19.15 -28.98 -24.23
CA ILE A 640 19.05 -29.54 -22.86
C ILE A 640 19.99 -28.80 -21.89
N ALA A 641 21.21 -28.49 -22.34
CA ALA A 641 22.21 -27.84 -21.49
C ALA A 641 23.21 -27.03 -22.34
N VAL A 642 23.88 -26.07 -21.71
CA VAL A 642 24.97 -25.28 -22.31
C VAL A 642 26.19 -25.39 -21.40
N SER A 643 27.38 -25.45 -21.99
CA SER A 643 28.62 -25.51 -21.22
C SER A 643 28.87 -24.19 -20.45
N PRO A 644 29.54 -24.22 -19.28
CA PRO A 644 29.76 -23.02 -18.46
C PRO A 644 30.52 -21.89 -19.18
N ASP A 645 31.36 -22.22 -20.16
CA ASP A 645 32.08 -21.27 -21.00
C ASP A 645 31.27 -20.71 -22.19
N ALA A 646 29.99 -21.10 -22.29
CA ALA A 646 29.06 -20.70 -23.35
C ALA A 646 29.56 -21.04 -24.77
N ARG A 647 30.30 -22.15 -24.94
CA ARG A 647 30.81 -22.61 -26.24
C ARG A 647 30.06 -23.78 -26.84
N LEU A 648 29.57 -24.69 -26.01
CA LEU A 648 28.91 -25.92 -26.43
C LEU A 648 27.44 -25.91 -25.99
N VAL A 649 26.56 -26.39 -26.88
CA VAL A 649 25.16 -26.68 -26.55
C VAL A 649 24.94 -28.18 -26.69
N LEU A 650 24.34 -28.78 -25.69
CA LEU A 650 23.89 -30.17 -25.74
C LEU A 650 22.45 -30.22 -26.23
N PHE A 651 22.23 -30.97 -27.31
CA PHE A 651 20.92 -31.18 -27.90
C PHE A 651 20.44 -32.64 -27.76
N GLN A 652 19.14 -32.79 -27.58
CA GLN A 652 18.43 -34.07 -27.63
C GLN A 652 18.22 -34.48 -29.08
N LEU A 653 18.62 -35.69 -29.46
CA LEU A 653 18.28 -36.30 -30.75
C LEU A 653 16.95 -37.08 -30.69
N PRO A 654 16.26 -37.28 -31.84
CA PRO A 654 14.99 -38.01 -31.89
C PRO A 654 15.07 -39.48 -31.43
N ASP A 655 16.24 -40.12 -31.60
CA ASP A 655 16.52 -41.51 -31.21
C ASP A 655 16.92 -41.66 -29.73
N ARG A 656 16.68 -40.62 -28.92
CA ARG A 656 17.15 -40.45 -27.54
C ARG A 656 18.65 -40.19 -27.39
N GLY A 657 19.46 -40.21 -28.45
CA GLY A 657 20.86 -39.83 -28.37
C GLY A 657 21.08 -38.38 -27.95
N LEU A 658 22.28 -38.06 -27.49
CA LEU A 658 22.67 -36.69 -27.15
C LEU A 658 23.81 -36.24 -28.06
N ALA A 659 23.81 -34.98 -28.49
CA ALA A 659 24.86 -34.47 -29.36
C ALA A 659 25.31 -33.07 -28.95
N LEU A 660 26.61 -32.85 -29.01
CA LEU A 660 27.25 -31.59 -28.70
C LEU A 660 27.37 -30.75 -29.97
N TRP A 661 26.93 -29.50 -29.89
CA TRP A 661 27.03 -28.50 -30.94
C TRP A 661 28.02 -27.40 -30.52
N ASP A 662 28.99 -27.10 -31.35
CA ASP A 662 29.90 -25.96 -31.15
C ASP A 662 29.30 -24.69 -31.77
N ILE A 663 29.07 -23.68 -30.94
CA ILE A 663 28.42 -22.42 -31.35
C ILE A 663 29.29 -21.65 -32.35
N ALA A 664 30.61 -21.62 -32.15
CA ALA A 664 31.54 -20.88 -32.99
C ALA A 664 31.80 -21.60 -34.32
N ALA A 665 32.00 -22.92 -34.27
CA ALA A 665 32.24 -23.75 -35.45
C ALA A 665 30.97 -24.10 -36.23
N ARG A 666 29.78 -23.87 -35.65
CA ARG A 666 28.45 -24.09 -36.25
C ARG A 666 28.25 -25.52 -36.75
N ARG A 667 28.71 -26.50 -35.97
CA ARG A 667 28.64 -27.92 -36.33
C ARG A 667 28.58 -28.80 -35.10
N MET A 668 28.10 -30.03 -35.31
CA MET A 668 28.21 -31.09 -34.32
C MET A 668 29.68 -31.45 -34.06
N VAL A 669 30.00 -31.67 -32.80
CA VAL A 669 31.31 -32.12 -32.32
C VAL A 669 31.23 -33.62 -32.04
N GLY A 670 32.20 -34.37 -32.57
CA GLY A 670 32.35 -35.81 -32.32
C GLY A 670 31.13 -36.66 -32.71
N ARG A 671 30.94 -37.79 -32.01
CA ARG A 671 29.85 -38.76 -32.26
C ARG A 671 28.72 -38.54 -31.24
N PRO A 672 27.45 -38.78 -31.61
CA PRO A 672 26.36 -38.77 -30.65
C PRO A 672 26.64 -39.72 -29.47
N LEU A 673 26.39 -39.23 -28.25
CA LEU A 673 26.40 -40.03 -27.04
C LEU A 673 25.14 -40.88 -27.05
N GLU A 674 25.30 -42.19 -27.24
CA GLU A 674 24.17 -43.12 -27.25
C GLU A 674 23.59 -43.27 -25.84
N THR A 675 22.29 -42.98 -25.70
CA THR A 675 21.52 -43.37 -24.52
C THR A 675 20.23 -44.07 -24.93
N ARG A 676 20.00 -45.26 -24.39
CA ARG A 676 18.79 -46.06 -24.64
C ARG A 676 17.61 -45.63 -23.75
N GLU A 677 17.88 -44.74 -22.80
CA GLU A 677 16.93 -44.23 -21.82
C GLU A 677 16.99 -42.71 -21.75
N GLN A 678 15.94 -42.11 -21.21
CA GLN A 678 15.97 -40.69 -20.87
C GLN A 678 16.98 -40.48 -19.73
N ALA A 679 17.91 -39.54 -19.91
CA ALA A 679 18.97 -39.26 -18.96
C ALA A 679 18.89 -37.81 -18.44
N SER A 680 19.21 -37.60 -17.17
CA SER A 680 19.54 -36.28 -16.63
C SER A 680 21.00 -35.98 -16.90
N VAL A 681 21.32 -34.75 -17.29
CA VAL A 681 22.65 -34.38 -17.77
C VAL A 681 23.08 -33.03 -17.19
N GLU A 682 24.30 -32.93 -16.69
CA GLU A 682 24.88 -31.70 -16.14
C GLU A 682 26.36 -31.57 -16.58
N PHE A 683 26.78 -30.39 -17.04
CA PHE A 683 28.20 -30.11 -17.26
C PHE A 683 28.91 -29.91 -15.91
N SER A 684 30.16 -30.36 -15.79
CA SER A 684 31.00 -29.99 -14.65
C SER A 684 31.27 -28.47 -14.68
N PRO A 685 31.56 -27.84 -13.52
CA PRO A 685 31.81 -26.40 -13.48
C PRO A 685 32.96 -25.91 -14.37
N SER A 686 33.93 -26.78 -14.68
CA SER A 686 35.02 -26.51 -15.62
C SER A 686 34.61 -26.65 -17.10
N GLY A 687 33.52 -27.37 -17.38
CA GLY A 687 33.09 -27.78 -18.71
C GLY A 687 33.87 -28.97 -19.29
N ALA A 688 34.85 -29.53 -18.58
CA ALA A 688 35.66 -30.66 -19.06
C ALA A 688 34.95 -32.01 -18.96
N HIS A 689 33.97 -32.12 -18.05
CA HIS A 689 33.18 -33.32 -17.87
C HIS A 689 31.68 -33.08 -18.05
N LEU A 690 30.98 -34.15 -18.42
CA LEU A 690 29.52 -34.22 -18.53
C LEU A 690 29.05 -35.39 -17.68
N THR A 691 28.24 -35.13 -16.66
CA THR A 691 27.57 -36.20 -15.92
C THR A 691 26.30 -36.59 -16.64
N MET A 692 26.07 -37.89 -16.78
CA MET A 692 24.87 -38.44 -17.38
C MET A 692 24.31 -39.50 -16.44
N GLN A 693 23.11 -39.25 -15.93
CA GLN A 693 22.42 -40.15 -15.03
C GLN A 693 21.18 -40.74 -15.70
N THR A 694 21.14 -42.07 -15.80
CA THR A 694 19.98 -42.85 -16.23
C THR A 694 19.33 -43.53 -15.03
N THR A 695 18.26 -44.30 -15.26
CA THR A 695 17.65 -45.12 -14.20
C THR A 695 18.58 -46.26 -13.72
N ARG A 696 19.58 -46.62 -14.53
CA ARG A 696 20.46 -47.77 -14.28
C ARG A 696 21.90 -47.39 -13.94
N THR A 697 22.40 -46.29 -14.47
CA THR A 697 23.82 -45.91 -14.35
C THR A 697 24.01 -44.43 -14.12
N VAL A 698 25.07 -44.07 -13.39
CA VAL A 698 25.65 -42.72 -13.38
C VAL A 698 26.97 -42.80 -14.11
N GLN A 699 27.13 -41.97 -15.14
CA GLN A 699 28.30 -41.92 -16.01
C GLN A 699 28.90 -40.51 -15.98
N VAL A 700 30.22 -40.43 -16.11
CA VAL A 700 30.94 -39.18 -16.35
C VAL A 700 31.71 -39.33 -17.65
N TRP A 701 31.54 -38.37 -18.54
CA TRP A 701 32.13 -38.33 -19.87
C TRP A 701 33.11 -37.16 -19.97
N ASP A 702 34.23 -37.36 -20.66
CA ASP A 702 35.09 -36.27 -21.11
C ASP A 702 34.40 -35.54 -22.27
N THR A 703 34.20 -34.22 -22.16
CA THR A 703 33.46 -33.46 -23.18
C THR A 703 34.23 -33.27 -24.47
N ARG A 704 35.57 -33.25 -24.42
CA ARG A 704 36.44 -33.01 -25.57
C ARG A 704 36.71 -34.30 -26.34
N GLU A 705 37.06 -35.36 -25.62
CA GLU A 705 37.38 -36.68 -26.18
C GLU A 705 36.13 -37.54 -26.37
N GLN A 706 35.00 -37.17 -25.75
CA GLN A 706 33.72 -37.89 -25.80
C GLN A 706 33.87 -39.36 -25.41
N ARG A 707 34.68 -39.61 -24.37
CA ARG A 707 34.87 -40.95 -23.80
C ARG A 707 34.35 -41.04 -22.38
N LEU A 708 33.87 -42.22 -22.03
CA LEU A 708 33.44 -42.56 -20.68
C LEU A 708 34.68 -42.63 -19.75
N VAL A 709 34.73 -41.77 -18.73
CA VAL A 709 35.82 -41.75 -17.73
C VAL A 709 35.44 -42.47 -16.44
N PHE A 710 34.16 -42.44 -16.07
CA PHE A 710 33.63 -43.09 -14.87
C PHE A 710 32.23 -43.65 -15.12
N GLU A 711 31.92 -44.81 -14.56
CA GLU A 711 30.59 -45.42 -14.59
C GLU A 711 30.34 -46.20 -13.30
N ARG A 712 29.10 -46.12 -12.82
CA ARG A 712 28.59 -46.97 -11.74
C ARG A 712 27.09 -47.24 -11.88
N PRO A 713 26.55 -48.27 -11.20
CA PRO A 713 25.11 -48.43 -11.07
C PRO A 713 24.46 -47.24 -10.33
N ALA A 714 23.29 -46.82 -10.83
CA ALA A 714 22.44 -45.81 -10.19
C ALA A 714 21.66 -46.42 -9.01
N ALA A 715 21.28 -45.58 -8.05
CA ALA A 715 20.44 -45.96 -6.92
C ALA A 715 18.98 -46.21 -7.38
N PRO A 716 18.32 -47.32 -6.96
CA PRO A 716 16.90 -47.54 -7.25
C PRO A 716 16.04 -46.54 -6.48
N ARG A 717 15.52 -45.51 -7.16
CA ARG A 717 14.67 -44.48 -6.54
C ARG A 717 13.42 -44.17 -7.36
N ARG A 718 12.40 -43.60 -6.68
CA ARG A 718 11.13 -43.14 -7.26
C ARG A 718 11.27 -41.87 -8.11
N SER A 719 12.32 -41.06 -7.89
CA SER A 719 12.63 -39.86 -8.68
C SER A 719 13.61 -40.18 -9.81
N ARG A 720 13.40 -39.59 -11.00
CA ARG A 720 14.30 -39.70 -12.16
C ARG A 720 15.52 -38.78 -12.06
N GLU A 721 15.46 -37.76 -11.21
CA GLU A 721 16.54 -36.80 -10.97
C GLU A 721 17.16 -37.05 -9.59
N SER A 722 18.49 -37.15 -9.55
CA SER A 722 19.26 -37.33 -8.32
C SER A 722 20.55 -36.50 -8.37
N VAL A 723 21.21 -36.29 -7.23
CA VAL A 723 22.54 -35.66 -7.17
C VAL A 723 23.54 -36.50 -7.97
N ALA A 724 24.15 -35.88 -8.99
CA ALA A 724 25.27 -36.38 -9.78
C ALA A 724 26.14 -35.19 -10.24
N THR A 725 26.86 -34.56 -9.31
CA THR A 725 27.61 -33.32 -9.54
C THR A 725 29.11 -33.52 -9.35
N VAL A 726 29.92 -32.89 -10.21
CA VAL A 726 31.38 -33.00 -10.22
C VAL A 726 32.00 -31.75 -9.57
N SER A 727 33.07 -31.94 -8.82
CA SER A 727 33.82 -30.84 -8.21
C SER A 727 34.48 -29.95 -9.28
N PRO A 728 34.68 -28.64 -9.04
CA PRO A 728 35.29 -27.73 -10.03
C PRO A 728 36.68 -28.12 -10.54
N ASP A 729 37.44 -28.89 -9.77
CA ASP A 729 38.73 -29.48 -10.16
C ASP A 729 38.60 -30.83 -10.89
N ASP A 730 37.38 -31.23 -11.27
CA ASP A 730 37.05 -32.44 -12.04
C ASP A 730 37.47 -33.77 -11.41
N ARG A 731 37.80 -33.74 -10.10
CA ARG A 731 38.37 -34.90 -9.41
C ARG A 731 37.32 -35.71 -8.65
N LEU A 732 36.38 -35.05 -8.00
CA LEU A 732 35.40 -35.68 -7.12
C LEU A 732 34.02 -35.68 -7.76
N LEU A 733 33.29 -36.77 -7.60
CA LEU A 733 31.90 -36.93 -7.98
C LEU A 733 31.05 -37.15 -6.72
N ALA A 734 30.07 -36.28 -6.49
CA ALA A 734 29.04 -36.50 -5.49
C ALA A 734 27.83 -37.17 -6.14
N VAL A 735 27.45 -38.33 -5.60
CA VAL A 735 26.37 -39.19 -6.13
C VAL A 735 25.53 -39.76 -5.01
N CYS A 736 24.25 -39.99 -5.27
CA CYS A 736 23.40 -40.67 -4.29
C CYS A 736 23.60 -42.18 -4.25
N SER A 737 23.66 -42.71 -3.04
CA SER A 737 23.69 -44.14 -2.76
C SER A 737 22.28 -44.77 -2.88
N PRO A 738 22.20 -46.10 -3.07
CA PRO A 738 20.95 -46.85 -2.94
C PRO A 738 20.23 -46.67 -1.61
N ARG A 739 20.97 -46.34 -0.54
CA ARG A 739 20.42 -46.07 0.80
C ARG A 739 19.90 -44.65 0.97
N GLY A 740 20.09 -43.78 -0.03
CA GLY A 740 19.64 -42.40 0.01
C GLY A 740 20.60 -41.43 0.68
N GLU A 741 21.88 -41.81 0.77
CA GLU A 741 22.96 -41.01 1.34
C GLU A 741 23.80 -40.40 0.22
N ILE A 742 24.52 -39.31 0.49
CA ILE A 742 25.50 -38.80 -0.47
C ILE A 742 26.79 -39.63 -0.37
N GLU A 743 27.38 -39.98 -1.50
CA GLU A 743 28.69 -40.60 -1.59
C GLU A 743 29.62 -39.75 -2.44
N LEU A 744 30.86 -39.62 -1.98
CA LEU A 744 31.93 -38.97 -2.74
C LEU A 744 32.82 -40.03 -3.40
N TRP A 745 33.14 -39.81 -4.66
CA TRP A 745 33.97 -40.72 -5.48
C TRP A 745 35.12 -39.96 -6.13
N ASP A 746 36.32 -40.50 -6.03
CA ASP A 746 37.47 -40.03 -6.80
C ASP A 746 37.36 -40.59 -8.22
N ILE A 747 37.12 -39.70 -9.20
CA ILE A 747 36.84 -40.04 -10.60
C ILE A 747 38.04 -40.78 -11.22
N PRO A 748 39.29 -40.26 -11.15
CA PRO A 748 40.45 -40.96 -11.72
C PRO A 748 40.70 -42.33 -11.09
N ARG A 749 40.59 -42.44 -9.75
CA ARG A 749 40.89 -43.68 -9.04
C ARG A 749 39.73 -44.67 -9.04
N ARG A 750 38.53 -44.24 -9.40
CA ARG A 750 37.27 -45.00 -9.31
C ARG A 750 37.04 -45.60 -7.92
N LYS A 751 37.38 -44.84 -6.88
CA LYS A 751 37.26 -45.26 -5.48
C LYS A 751 36.37 -44.32 -4.71
N ARG A 752 35.53 -44.90 -3.85
CA ARG A 752 34.77 -44.14 -2.85
C ARG A 752 35.73 -43.47 -1.87
N VAL A 753 35.53 -42.18 -1.64
CA VAL A 753 36.22 -41.41 -0.60
C VAL A 753 35.42 -41.52 0.70
N PRO A 754 36.05 -41.78 1.86
CA PRO A 754 35.34 -41.80 3.14
C PRO A 754 34.65 -40.45 3.40
N ALA A 755 33.34 -40.49 3.59
CA ALA A 755 32.51 -39.34 3.94
C ALA A 755 31.51 -39.76 5.04
N PRO A 756 31.98 -40.00 6.27
CA PRO A 756 31.13 -40.53 7.36
C PRO A 756 29.95 -39.60 7.69
N TRP A 757 30.11 -38.30 7.45
CA TRP A 757 29.09 -37.27 7.62
C TRP A 757 27.95 -37.34 6.58
N ALA A 758 28.13 -38.05 5.48
CA ALA A 758 27.18 -38.04 4.36
C ALA A 758 25.95 -38.94 4.57
N GLY A 759 25.96 -39.76 5.63
CA GLY A 759 24.83 -40.61 6.06
C GLY A 759 23.97 -40.05 7.19
N GLU A 760 24.38 -38.96 7.85
CA GLU A 760 23.60 -38.33 8.92
C GLU A 760 22.77 -37.19 8.34
N GLY A 761 21.44 -37.32 8.29
CA GLY A 761 20.59 -36.19 7.87
C GLY A 761 19.12 -36.54 7.71
N ALA A 762 18.27 -35.88 8.50
CA ALA A 762 16.82 -35.96 8.36
C ALA A 762 16.35 -35.18 7.11
N GLY A 763 16.16 -35.83 5.95
CA GLY A 763 15.64 -35.20 4.73
C GLY A 763 15.77 -36.07 3.47
N ASP A 764 15.41 -35.53 2.30
CA ASP A 764 15.76 -36.13 1.00
C ASP A 764 16.98 -35.39 0.39
N PRO A 765 18.23 -35.78 0.73
CA PRO A 765 19.45 -35.09 0.32
C PRO A 765 19.75 -35.25 -1.18
N CYS A 766 18.98 -36.09 -1.88
CA CYS A 766 19.29 -36.56 -3.20
C CYS A 766 18.71 -35.72 -4.34
N SER A 767 18.13 -34.55 -4.08
CA SER A 767 17.75 -33.64 -5.17
C SER A 767 19.00 -32.95 -5.76
N PRO A 768 19.16 -32.87 -7.10
CA PRO A 768 20.33 -32.25 -7.73
C PRO A 768 20.53 -30.77 -7.36
N LEU A 769 19.47 -30.06 -6.96
CA LEU A 769 19.54 -28.66 -6.52
C LEU A 769 20.08 -28.49 -5.08
N ASN A 770 20.25 -29.58 -4.34
CA ASN A 770 20.55 -29.53 -2.91
C ASN A 770 22.05 -29.70 -2.59
N ALA A 771 22.90 -30.08 -3.54
CA ALA A 771 24.31 -30.39 -3.28
C ALA A 771 25.27 -29.61 -4.20
N ARG A 772 26.25 -28.91 -3.61
CA ARG A 772 27.24 -28.10 -4.34
C ARG A 772 28.63 -28.15 -3.70
N PHE A 773 29.65 -28.19 -4.54
CA PHE A 773 31.05 -27.94 -4.14
C PHE A 773 31.35 -26.44 -4.18
N SER A 774 32.25 -25.98 -3.32
CA SER A 774 32.86 -24.65 -3.44
C SER A 774 33.80 -24.59 -4.66
N PRO A 775 34.05 -23.38 -5.21
CA PRO A 775 34.90 -23.21 -6.40
C PRO A 775 36.33 -23.74 -6.25
N ASP A 776 36.83 -23.80 -5.02
CA ASP A 776 38.16 -24.34 -4.69
C ASP A 776 38.16 -25.84 -4.37
N SER A 777 37.02 -26.52 -4.53
CA SER A 777 36.79 -27.93 -4.21
C SER A 777 37.07 -28.31 -2.75
N ARG A 778 37.09 -27.35 -1.82
CA ARG A 778 37.39 -27.61 -0.39
C ARG A 778 36.17 -27.78 0.50
N ILE A 779 35.05 -27.17 0.14
CA ILE A 779 33.82 -27.20 0.93
C ILE A 779 32.74 -27.92 0.13
N PHE A 780 32.03 -28.83 0.78
CA PHE A 780 30.80 -29.41 0.25
C PHE A 780 29.61 -28.90 1.04
N ALA A 781 28.60 -28.38 0.35
CA ALA A 781 27.37 -27.87 0.95
C ALA A 781 26.17 -28.73 0.55
N LEU A 782 25.32 -29.05 1.52
CA LEU A 782 24.12 -29.86 1.36
C LEU A 782 22.91 -29.18 2.02
N VAL A 783 21.84 -29.00 1.24
CA VAL A 783 20.54 -28.53 1.75
C VAL A 783 19.82 -29.68 2.47
N THR A 784 19.43 -29.43 3.71
CA THR A 784 18.72 -30.36 4.60
C THR A 784 17.42 -29.70 5.09
N ARG A 785 16.54 -30.46 5.78
CA ARG A 785 15.30 -29.90 6.34
C ARG A 785 15.54 -28.75 7.31
N ASP A 786 16.65 -28.80 8.02
CA ASP A 786 16.96 -27.82 9.06
C ASP A 786 17.88 -26.68 8.56
N GLY A 787 18.21 -26.66 7.26
CA GLY A 787 19.04 -25.64 6.62
C GLY A 787 20.20 -26.19 5.79
N VAL A 788 21.28 -25.42 5.59
CA VAL A 788 22.45 -25.86 4.78
C VAL A 788 23.57 -26.35 5.70
N ARG A 789 23.88 -27.64 5.63
CA ARG A 789 25.06 -28.24 6.27
C ARG A 789 26.26 -28.14 5.34
N ARG A 790 27.45 -27.98 5.91
CA ARG A 790 28.67 -27.69 5.14
C ARG A 790 29.84 -28.41 5.76
N TRP A 791 30.72 -28.98 4.95
CA TRP A 791 31.88 -29.71 5.43
C TRP A 791 33.14 -29.27 4.71
N ASP A 792 34.21 -29.14 5.48
CA ASP A 792 35.56 -29.04 4.94
C ASP A 792 36.04 -30.44 4.52
N LEU A 793 36.26 -30.63 3.23
CA LEU A 793 36.65 -31.90 2.62
C LEU A 793 38.11 -32.30 2.92
N THR A 794 38.93 -31.37 3.40
CA THR A 794 40.33 -31.63 3.77
C THR A 794 40.41 -32.19 5.18
N THR A 795 39.64 -31.61 6.11
CA THR A 795 39.65 -31.97 7.53
C THR A 795 38.54 -32.95 7.93
N GLY A 796 37.49 -33.06 7.11
CA GLY A 796 36.29 -33.84 7.40
C GLY A 796 35.38 -33.22 8.46
N ARG A 797 35.68 -32.01 8.94
CA ARG A 797 34.90 -31.33 9.98
C ARG A 797 33.69 -30.62 9.38
N GLU A 798 32.56 -30.68 10.09
CA GLU A 798 31.39 -29.87 9.79
C GLU A 798 31.68 -28.40 10.14
N LEU A 799 31.38 -27.52 9.21
CA LEU A 799 31.43 -26.07 9.36
C LEU A 799 30.10 -25.56 9.94
N PRO A 800 30.07 -24.35 10.52
CA PRO A 800 28.82 -23.77 11.04
C PRO A 800 27.68 -23.86 10.02
N LYS A 801 26.51 -24.28 10.48
CA LYS A 801 25.35 -24.53 9.64
C LYS A 801 24.60 -23.23 9.32
N ILE A 802 24.05 -23.13 8.11
CA ILE A 802 23.13 -22.03 7.77
C ILE A 802 21.72 -22.43 8.21
N ALA A 803 21.20 -21.82 9.28
CA ALA A 803 19.89 -22.12 9.86
C ALA A 803 18.72 -21.45 9.11
N GLN A 804 18.67 -21.61 7.78
CA GLN A 804 17.60 -21.08 6.92
C GLN A 804 16.90 -22.22 6.19
N SER A 805 15.58 -22.33 6.35
CA SER A 805 14.74 -23.36 5.70
C SER A 805 13.31 -22.81 5.47
N PRO A 806 12.61 -23.19 4.38
CA PRO A 806 13.12 -23.99 3.26
C PRO A 806 14.04 -23.16 2.35
N LEU A 807 15.04 -23.83 1.78
CA LEU A 807 15.86 -23.30 0.69
C LEU A 807 15.72 -24.21 -0.52
N GLY A 808 15.61 -23.61 -1.71
CA GLY A 808 15.73 -24.30 -2.98
C GLY A 808 17.19 -24.41 -3.39
N ALA A 809 17.51 -23.98 -4.61
CA ALA A 809 18.86 -24.01 -5.14
C ALA A 809 19.83 -23.15 -4.31
N ILE A 810 21.05 -23.68 -4.13
CA ILE A 810 22.19 -22.99 -3.53
C ILE A 810 23.35 -22.87 -4.54
N GLY A 811 24.22 -21.90 -4.35
CA GLY A 811 25.44 -21.70 -5.13
C GLY A 811 26.49 -20.92 -4.35
N PHE A 812 27.76 -21.05 -4.73
CA PHE A 812 28.84 -20.25 -4.15
C PHE A 812 29.17 -19.05 -5.05
N SER A 813 29.65 -17.96 -4.44
CA SER A 813 30.36 -16.93 -5.19
C SER A 813 31.62 -17.52 -5.83
N ARG A 814 32.08 -16.94 -6.93
CA ARG A 814 33.24 -17.43 -7.68
C ARG A 814 34.53 -17.53 -6.84
N ASP A 815 34.65 -16.68 -5.82
CA ASP A 815 35.76 -16.66 -4.87
C ASP A 815 35.55 -17.56 -3.63
N GLY A 816 34.41 -18.26 -3.54
CA GLY A 816 34.04 -19.14 -2.41
C GLY A 816 33.72 -18.42 -1.10
N ARG A 817 33.82 -17.09 -1.03
CA ARG A 817 33.61 -16.31 0.20
C ARG A 817 32.15 -16.16 0.59
N PHE A 818 31.23 -16.35 -0.34
CA PHE A 818 29.80 -16.20 -0.11
C PHE A 818 29.03 -17.41 -0.61
N LEU A 819 27.92 -17.70 0.06
CA LEU A 819 26.93 -18.67 -0.37
C LEU A 819 25.63 -17.94 -0.69
N VAL A 820 25.06 -18.26 -1.84
CA VAL A 820 23.78 -17.74 -2.31
C VAL A 820 22.75 -18.85 -2.21
N GLY A 821 21.55 -18.53 -1.72
CA GLY A 821 20.44 -19.47 -1.64
C GLY A 821 19.13 -18.79 -2.00
N ARG A 822 18.19 -19.59 -2.51
CA ARG A 822 16.87 -19.13 -2.95
C ARG A 822 15.77 -19.64 -2.03
N THR A 823 14.84 -18.76 -1.64
CA THR A 823 13.52 -19.15 -1.12
C THR A 823 12.47 -18.94 -2.22
N PRO A 824 11.20 -19.37 -2.06
CA PRO A 824 10.16 -19.14 -3.07
C PRO A 824 9.97 -17.66 -3.48
N GLY A 825 10.34 -16.69 -2.64
CA GLY A 825 10.16 -15.25 -2.90
C GLY A 825 11.41 -14.39 -2.75
N GLU A 826 12.56 -14.96 -2.37
CA GLU A 826 13.77 -14.17 -2.06
C GLU A 826 15.05 -14.86 -2.53
N ILE A 827 16.06 -14.03 -2.80
CA ILE A 827 17.46 -14.43 -2.91
C ILE A 827 18.18 -13.93 -1.66
N LEU A 828 18.91 -14.83 -1.02
CA LEU A 828 19.66 -14.61 0.20
C LEU A 828 21.14 -14.87 -0.06
N VAL A 829 22.01 -14.04 0.51
CA VAL A 829 23.47 -14.22 0.42
C VAL A 829 24.04 -14.23 1.84
N TRP A 830 24.87 -15.21 2.14
CA TRP A 830 25.59 -15.36 3.40
C TRP A 830 27.10 -15.29 3.17
N ARG A 831 27.83 -14.88 4.19
CA ARG A 831 29.27 -15.16 4.24
C ARG A 831 29.47 -16.65 4.50
N ALA A 832 30.40 -17.24 3.75
CA ALA A 832 30.65 -18.67 3.86
C ALA A 832 31.29 -19.02 5.21
N ASP A 833 32.14 -18.16 5.77
CA ASP A 833 32.76 -18.36 7.08
C ASP A 833 31.87 -17.93 8.25
N GLN A 834 30.93 -17.00 8.04
CA GLN A 834 29.99 -16.52 9.07
C GLN A 834 28.53 -16.58 8.59
N PRO A 835 27.88 -17.75 8.72
CA PRO A 835 26.56 -17.99 8.14
C PRO A 835 25.37 -17.57 9.00
N ASP A 836 25.58 -16.98 10.18
CA ASP A 836 24.51 -16.77 11.17
C ASP A 836 23.36 -15.93 10.61
N HIS A 837 23.71 -14.91 9.81
CA HIS A 837 22.75 -14.01 9.17
C HIS A 837 23.13 -13.73 7.72
N PRO A 838 22.14 -13.56 6.82
CA PRO A 838 22.42 -13.19 5.44
C PRO A 838 22.90 -11.73 5.38
N VAL A 839 23.97 -11.48 4.63
CA VAL A 839 24.50 -10.14 4.33
C VAL A 839 23.68 -9.41 3.27
N PHE A 840 22.81 -10.14 2.55
CA PHE A 840 21.89 -9.57 1.59
C PHE A 840 20.59 -10.36 1.53
N ARG A 841 19.47 -9.63 1.42
CA ARG A 841 18.14 -10.16 1.11
C ARG A 841 17.53 -9.36 -0.03
N GLY A 842 17.10 -10.04 -1.09
CA GLY A 842 16.46 -9.40 -2.23
C GLY A 842 15.18 -10.13 -2.62
N ALA A 843 14.09 -9.38 -2.80
CA ALA A 843 12.84 -9.92 -3.31
C ALA A 843 12.99 -10.45 -4.75
N MET A 844 12.24 -11.50 -5.06
CA MET A 844 12.31 -12.23 -6.32
C MET A 844 10.91 -12.47 -6.88
N THR A 845 10.78 -12.55 -8.19
CA THR A 845 9.53 -12.88 -8.89
C THR A 845 9.15 -14.35 -8.68
N ALA A 846 7.86 -14.69 -8.78
CA ALA A 846 7.32 -16.03 -8.50
C ALA A 846 7.98 -17.14 -9.34
N ASP A 847 8.36 -16.83 -10.57
CA ASP A 847 9.25 -17.67 -11.38
C ASP A 847 10.69 -17.44 -10.92
N GLY A 848 11.14 -18.22 -9.95
CA GLY A 848 12.51 -18.12 -9.45
C GLY A 848 13.54 -18.59 -10.49
N PRO A 849 14.78 -18.08 -10.42
CA PRO A 849 15.79 -18.38 -11.42
C PRO A 849 16.23 -19.83 -11.40
N ALA A 850 16.54 -20.35 -12.60
CA ALA A 850 17.22 -21.61 -12.77
C ALA A 850 18.72 -21.48 -12.41
N GLU A 851 19.32 -20.31 -12.66
CA GLU A 851 20.76 -20.08 -12.56
C GLU A 851 21.09 -18.77 -11.84
N ILE A 852 22.06 -18.83 -10.92
CA ILE A 852 22.50 -17.70 -10.11
C ILE A 852 24.02 -17.68 -10.06
N VAL A 853 24.61 -16.54 -10.42
CA VAL A 853 26.06 -16.33 -10.43
C VAL A 853 26.38 -15.08 -9.61
N LEU A 854 27.25 -15.21 -8.61
CA LEU A 854 27.78 -14.09 -7.84
C LEU A 854 29.27 -13.92 -8.13
N ASP A 855 29.61 -12.80 -8.78
CA ASP A 855 30.98 -12.47 -9.17
C ASP A 855 31.27 -10.98 -8.99
N GLY A 856 32.43 -10.66 -8.40
CA GLY A 856 32.92 -9.28 -8.27
C GLY A 856 31.96 -8.29 -7.59
N GLY A 857 31.08 -8.79 -6.72
CA GLY A 857 30.06 -8.00 -6.03
C GLY A 857 28.74 -7.80 -6.79
N THR A 858 28.61 -8.42 -7.95
CA THR A 858 27.39 -8.43 -8.75
C THR A 858 26.74 -9.80 -8.72
N LEU A 859 25.47 -9.86 -8.34
CA LEU A 859 24.65 -11.06 -8.41
C LEU A 859 23.82 -11.04 -9.69
N ARG A 860 23.94 -12.08 -10.50
CA ARG A 860 23.29 -12.23 -11.79
C ARG A 860 22.43 -13.47 -11.78
N TYR A 861 21.21 -13.35 -12.28
CA TYR A 861 20.33 -14.50 -12.40
C TYR A 861 19.38 -14.35 -13.58
N LEU A 862 18.95 -15.50 -14.08
CA LEU A 862 18.01 -15.60 -15.19
C LEU A 862 16.66 -16.11 -14.66
N ALA A 863 15.61 -15.30 -14.76
CA ALA A 863 14.26 -15.66 -14.37
C ALA A 863 13.37 -15.74 -15.62
N ALA A 864 12.96 -16.95 -15.99
CA ALA A 864 12.38 -17.24 -17.31
C ALA A 864 13.28 -16.71 -18.44
N ASN A 865 12.79 -15.75 -19.24
CA ASN A 865 13.54 -15.11 -20.32
C ASN A 865 14.04 -13.71 -19.96
N GLN A 866 14.14 -13.39 -18.66
CA GLN A 866 14.58 -12.09 -18.19
C GLN A 866 15.90 -12.21 -17.44
N MET A 867 16.92 -11.52 -17.95
CA MET A 867 18.22 -11.40 -17.30
C MET A 867 18.15 -10.29 -16.25
N ARG A 868 18.57 -10.59 -15.01
CA ARG A 868 18.60 -9.62 -13.90
C ARG A 868 19.99 -9.51 -13.29
N THR A 869 20.41 -8.28 -13.05
CA THR A 869 21.72 -7.95 -12.49
C THR A 869 21.53 -7.08 -11.24
N LEU A 870 22.03 -7.56 -10.10
CA LEU A 870 21.97 -6.91 -8.80
C LEU A 870 23.38 -6.48 -8.38
N ASP A 871 23.55 -5.21 -8.03
CA ASP A 871 24.75 -4.68 -7.40
C ASP A 871 24.60 -4.81 -5.88
N LEU A 872 25.38 -5.71 -5.27
CA LEU A 872 25.36 -5.94 -3.83
C LEU A 872 26.31 -5.00 -3.08
N GLY A 873 27.18 -4.27 -3.79
CA GLY A 873 28.07 -3.26 -3.24
C GLY A 873 28.83 -3.70 -1.99
N ALA A 874 28.79 -2.83 -0.96
CA ALA A 874 29.53 -3.01 0.28
C ALA A 874 29.20 -4.31 1.04
N ALA A 875 28.05 -4.94 0.78
CA ALA A 875 27.68 -6.21 1.40
C ALA A 875 28.70 -7.32 1.15
N VAL A 876 29.31 -7.31 -0.04
CA VAL A 876 30.20 -8.39 -0.50
C VAL A 876 31.59 -7.90 -0.89
N THR A 877 31.78 -6.60 -1.13
CA THR A 877 33.09 -6.03 -1.49
C THR A 877 33.90 -5.54 -0.30
N SER A 878 33.29 -5.35 0.87
CA SER A 878 33.99 -4.84 2.05
C SER A 878 35.07 -5.81 2.54
N ARG A 879 36.23 -5.26 2.93
CA ARG A 879 37.32 -6.04 3.49
C ARG A 879 36.94 -6.51 4.89
N TRP A 880 36.82 -7.83 5.04
CA TRP A 880 36.50 -8.47 6.30
C TRP A 880 37.76 -8.62 7.17
N ALA A 881 37.73 -8.10 8.40
CA ALA A 881 38.80 -8.32 9.36
C ALA A 881 38.64 -9.69 10.04
N PRO A 882 39.72 -10.47 10.21
CA PRO A 882 39.62 -11.78 10.85
C PRO A 882 39.32 -11.69 12.35
N ALA A 883 39.75 -10.61 13.01
CA ALA A 883 39.45 -10.34 14.42
C ALA A 883 38.28 -9.37 14.54
N ALA A 884 37.27 -9.74 15.32
CA ALA A 884 36.13 -8.89 15.64
C ALA A 884 36.54 -7.80 16.66
N ALA A 885 36.21 -6.55 16.36
CA ALA A 885 36.18 -5.49 17.35
C ALA A 885 35.08 -5.81 18.38
N GLN A 886 35.39 -5.63 19.67
CA GLN A 886 34.46 -5.88 20.76
C GLN A 886 33.54 -4.68 20.97
N ASN A 887 34.09 -3.46 20.86
CA ASN A 887 33.33 -2.22 20.95
C ASN A 887 33.89 -1.13 20.02
N ALA A 888 33.06 -0.14 19.71
CA ALA A 888 33.42 1.00 18.89
C ALA A 888 32.66 2.26 19.36
N ALA A 889 33.31 3.42 19.28
CA ALA A 889 32.65 4.70 19.54
C ALA A 889 33.17 5.76 18.56
N PHE A 890 32.26 6.52 17.96
CA PHE A 890 32.64 7.69 17.19
C PHE A 890 32.72 8.94 18.07
N SER A 891 33.60 9.88 17.72
CA SER A 891 33.47 11.24 18.21
C SER A 891 32.18 11.87 17.67
N PRO A 892 31.51 12.78 18.41
CA PRO A 892 30.24 13.37 17.97
C PRO A 892 30.31 14.19 16.66
N ASP A 893 31.51 14.66 16.28
CA ASP A 893 31.76 15.34 15.00
C ASP A 893 32.13 14.37 13.86
N ALA A 894 32.13 13.08 14.14
CA ALA A 894 32.51 11.98 13.26
C ALA A 894 33.93 12.07 12.70
N ARG A 895 34.88 12.77 13.34
CA ARG A 895 36.28 12.83 12.88
C ARG A 895 37.11 11.65 13.34
N LEU A 896 36.81 11.12 14.52
CA LEU A 896 37.55 10.05 15.15
C LEU A 896 36.63 8.85 15.40
N LEU A 897 37.24 7.67 15.34
CA LEU A 897 36.64 6.39 15.68
C LEU A 897 37.57 5.68 16.67
N GLY A 898 37.09 5.42 17.87
CA GLY A 898 37.73 4.55 18.85
C GLY A 898 37.27 3.10 18.64
N LEU A 899 38.21 2.17 18.73
CA LEU A 899 37.98 0.73 18.56
C LEU A 899 38.72 -0.03 19.65
N VAL A 900 38.14 -1.15 20.07
CA VAL A 900 38.78 -2.08 20.99
C VAL A 900 38.67 -3.51 20.46
N TRP A 901 39.78 -4.25 20.55
CA TRP A 901 39.86 -5.66 20.21
C TRP A 901 40.40 -6.44 21.40
N SER A 902 39.93 -7.67 21.53
CA SER A 902 40.55 -8.64 22.44
C SER A 902 41.73 -9.33 21.73
N GLN A 903 42.88 -9.35 22.39
CA GLN A 903 44.08 -10.04 21.95
C GLN A 903 44.61 -10.92 23.09
N GLY A 904 44.07 -12.14 23.19
CA GLY A 904 44.32 -13.00 24.34
C GLY A 904 43.75 -12.38 25.62
N PRO A 905 44.52 -12.23 26.71
CA PRO A 905 44.05 -11.63 27.96
C PRO A 905 44.18 -10.10 27.98
N THR A 906 44.37 -9.43 26.84
CA THR A 906 44.60 -7.97 26.77
C THR A 906 43.62 -7.31 25.80
N ALA A 907 42.93 -6.27 26.28
CA ALA A 907 42.16 -5.35 25.45
C ALA A 907 43.10 -4.32 24.83
N ARG A 908 43.08 -4.22 23.50
CA ARG A 908 43.87 -3.26 22.73
C ARG A 908 42.96 -2.18 22.18
N PHE A 909 43.30 -0.94 22.47
CA PHE A 909 42.55 0.23 22.03
C PHE A 909 43.28 0.93 20.87
N GLU A 910 42.54 1.43 19.90
CA GLU A 910 43.06 2.33 18.86
C GLU A 910 42.05 3.43 18.56
N THR A 911 42.53 4.62 18.22
CA THR A 911 41.71 5.66 17.59
C THR A 911 42.14 5.83 16.14
N ARG A 912 41.17 6.07 15.26
CA ARG A 912 41.37 6.23 13.83
C ARG A 912 40.69 7.48 13.32
N GLY A 913 41.29 8.13 12.32
CA GLY A 913 40.63 9.17 11.56
C GLY A 913 39.59 8.56 10.62
N THR A 914 38.35 9.02 10.68
CA THR A 914 37.24 8.45 9.85
C THR A 914 37.37 8.77 8.36
N ARG A 915 38.11 9.81 7.99
CA ARG A 915 38.34 10.17 6.58
C ARG A 915 39.48 9.36 5.95
N SER A 916 40.58 9.18 6.67
CA SER A 916 41.78 8.50 6.16
C SER A 916 41.81 7.00 6.49
N GLY A 917 41.06 6.57 7.52
CA GLY A 917 41.19 5.24 8.11
C GLY A 917 42.49 5.01 8.88
N ALA A 918 43.36 6.03 8.94
CA ALA A 918 44.67 5.94 9.58
C ALA A 918 44.53 5.98 11.11
N ILE A 919 45.43 5.28 11.79
CA ILE A 919 45.52 5.28 13.25
C ILE A 919 46.06 6.64 13.70
N VAL A 920 45.32 7.31 14.58
CA VAL A 920 45.67 8.61 15.16
C VAL A 920 46.38 8.41 16.49
N ASP A 921 45.84 7.56 17.36
CA ASP A 921 46.41 7.25 18.67
C ASP A 921 46.22 5.77 19.01
N ARG A 922 47.11 5.24 19.86
CA ARG A 922 47.03 3.89 20.41
C ARG A 922 47.14 3.97 21.93
N PRO A 923 46.00 4.04 22.65
CA PRO A 923 46.04 4.00 24.10
C PRO A 923 46.70 2.71 24.61
N PRO A 924 47.33 2.74 25.80
CA PRO A 924 47.89 1.55 26.43
C PRO A 924 46.88 0.40 26.51
N GLY A 925 47.33 -0.81 26.18
CA GLY A 925 46.51 -2.02 26.35
C GLY A 925 46.21 -2.29 27.83
N MET A 926 45.02 -2.81 28.13
CA MET A 926 44.62 -3.16 29.48
C MET A 926 44.41 -4.67 29.59
N ARG A 927 44.88 -5.27 30.68
CA ARG A 927 44.67 -6.70 30.93
C ARG A 927 43.22 -6.95 31.32
N LEU A 928 42.57 -7.88 30.65
CA LEU A 928 41.24 -8.35 31.00
C LEU A 928 41.33 -9.16 32.30
N PRO A 929 40.36 -9.01 33.23
CA PRO A 929 40.24 -9.90 34.38
C PRO A 929 40.18 -11.38 33.94
N PRO A 930 40.76 -12.31 34.72
CA PRO A 930 40.63 -13.74 34.43
C PRO A 930 39.15 -14.14 34.49
N GLN A 931 38.61 -14.59 33.37
CA GLN A 931 37.20 -14.98 33.29
C GLN A 931 36.96 -16.31 33.98
N THR A 932 35.95 -16.37 34.84
CA THR A 932 35.47 -17.63 35.42
C THR A 932 34.55 -18.38 34.44
N PRO A 933 34.69 -19.71 34.27
CA PRO A 933 33.74 -20.53 33.51
C PRO A 933 32.31 -20.31 34.05
N SER A 934 31.38 -19.85 33.21
CA SER A 934 29.98 -19.74 33.63
C SER A 934 29.40 -21.13 33.86
N ARG A 935 28.69 -21.34 34.96
CA ARG A 935 27.76 -22.48 35.10
C ARG A 935 26.73 -22.41 33.97
N GLU A 936 26.48 -23.53 33.31
CA GLU A 936 25.55 -23.65 32.18
C GLU A 936 24.22 -22.92 32.46
N GLY A 937 23.84 -21.97 31.59
CA GLY A 937 22.50 -21.38 31.57
C GLY A 937 22.34 -19.94 32.10
N GLN A 938 23.37 -19.31 32.66
CA GLN A 938 23.35 -17.85 32.87
C GLN A 938 23.92 -17.12 31.64
N LEU A 939 23.17 -16.15 31.11
CA LEU A 939 23.67 -15.19 30.12
C LEU A 939 24.94 -14.54 30.67
N ARG A 940 26.10 -14.94 30.14
CA ARG A 940 27.35 -14.24 30.34
C ARG A 940 27.20 -12.85 29.72
N ILE A 941 27.33 -11.80 30.53
CA ILE A 941 27.59 -10.45 30.04
C ILE A 941 29.04 -10.51 29.55
N GLU A 942 29.26 -10.43 28.23
CA GLU A 942 30.62 -10.31 27.67
C GLU A 942 31.36 -9.15 28.37
N PRO A 943 32.69 -9.20 28.56
CA PRO A 943 33.40 -8.11 29.22
C PRO A 943 33.15 -6.80 28.46
N ASP A 944 32.44 -5.85 29.07
CA ASP A 944 32.17 -4.55 28.45
C ASP A 944 33.48 -3.76 28.38
N GLU A 945 34.23 -3.86 27.28
CA GLU A 945 35.27 -2.88 27.00
C GLU A 945 34.60 -1.52 26.71
N LEU A 946 34.96 -0.51 27.49
CA LEU A 946 34.27 0.76 27.53
C LEU A 946 34.94 1.76 26.60
N LEU A 947 34.14 2.51 25.83
CA LEU A 947 34.61 3.57 24.93
C LEU A 947 33.61 4.73 24.91
N SER A 948 34.07 5.96 25.16
CA SER A 948 33.24 7.16 25.04
C SER A 948 34.08 8.41 24.75
N PHE A 949 33.66 9.23 23.79
CA PHE A 949 34.30 10.51 23.47
C PHE A 949 33.61 11.69 24.16
N SER A 950 34.37 12.75 24.45
CA SER A 950 33.81 14.07 24.78
C SER A 950 33.14 14.71 23.55
N ALA A 951 32.31 15.74 23.76
CA ALA A 951 31.56 16.36 22.65
C ALA A 951 32.45 17.00 21.58
N ASP A 952 33.63 17.49 21.97
CA ASP A 952 34.64 18.07 21.09
C ASP A 952 35.58 17.03 20.45
N GLY A 953 35.46 15.75 20.83
CA GLY A 953 36.32 14.66 20.36
C GLY A 953 37.77 14.73 20.84
N THR A 954 38.12 15.62 21.76
CA THR A 954 39.51 15.76 22.24
C THR A 954 39.87 14.77 23.34
N ARG A 955 38.87 14.26 24.07
CA ARG A 955 39.05 13.29 25.15
C ARG A 955 38.36 11.96 24.82
N LEU A 956 39.01 10.87 25.19
CA LEU A 956 38.50 9.51 25.08
C LEU A 956 38.53 8.85 26.46
N ALA A 957 37.37 8.47 26.99
CA ALA A 957 37.27 7.49 28.05
C ALA A 957 37.38 6.09 27.46
N TYR A 958 38.29 5.28 27.99
CA TYR A 958 38.48 3.90 27.58
C TYR A 958 38.82 3.02 28.78
N GLY A 959 38.40 1.77 28.76
CA GLY A 959 38.60 0.90 29.92
C GLY A 959 38.12 -0.53 29.73
N VAL A 960 38.34 -1.33 30.76
CA VAL A 960 37.83 -2.70 30.86
C VAL A 960 36.96 -2.80 32.12
N SER A 961 35.83 -3.49 32.00
CA SER A 961 35.01 -3.85 33.15
C SER A 961 35.78 -4.81 34.10
N GLY A 962 35.34 -4.86 35.35
CA GLY A 962 35.82 -5.84 36.33
C GLY A 962 35.06 -7.17 36.20
N ASP A 963 35.57 -8.22 36.83
CA ASP A 963 34.87 -9.52 36.89
C ASP A 963 35.07 -10.18 38.26
N TYR A 964 34.16 -11.09 38.63
CA TYR A 964 34.29 -11.84 39.88
C TYR A 964 35.23 -13.04 39.70
N ALA A 965 36.20 -13.16 40.59
CA ALA A 965 37.05 -14.35 40.71
C ALA A 965 36.25 -15.56 41.22
N GLU A 966 36.84 -16.76 41.14
CA GLU A 966 36.18 -18.03 41.56
C GLU A 966 35.72 -18.04 43.02
N ASP A 967 36.44 -17.33 43.88
CA ASP A 967 36.14 -17.14 45.31
C ASP A 967 35.15 -15.98 45.58
N GLY A 968 34.63 -15.35 44.53
CA GLY A 968 33.56 -14.36 44.59
C GLY A 968 34.02 -12.92 44.90
N HIS A 969 35.32 -12.65 45.04
CA HIS A 969 35.79 -11.26 45.14
C HIS A 969 35.83 -10.58 43.76
N LEU A 970 35.51 -9.28 43.72
CA LEU A 970 35.56 -8.52 42.48
C LEU A 970 37.01 -8.16 42.12
N VAL A 971 37.48 -8.64 40.98
CA VAL A 971 38.67 -8.12 40.31
C VAL A 971 38.26 -6.85 39.58
N ALA A 972 38.46 -5.71 40.23
CA ALA A 972 38.05 -4.41 39.72
C ALA A 972 38.70 -4.07 38.37
N GLY A 973 37.88 -3.63 37.42
CA GLY A 973 38.32 -3.06 36.16
C GLY A 973 38.94 -1.67 36.35
N ARG A 974 39.30 -1.03 35.23
CA ARG A 974 39.87 0.32 35.23
C ARG A 974 39.34 1.10 34.04
N VAL A 975 38.99 2.37 34.28
CA VAL A 975 38.59 3.32 33.23
C VAL A 975 39.55 4.51 33.25
N ALA A 976 40.21 4.76 32.13
CA ALA A 976 41.12 5.88 31.93
C ALA A 976 40.48 6.92 31.00
N VAL A 977 40.80 8.20 31.21
CA VAL A 977 40.45 9.29 30.30
C VAL A 977 41.72 9.82 29.67
N ARG A 978 41.76 9.84 28.35
CA ARG A 978 42.93 10.19 27.55
C ARG A 978 42.69 11.45 26.75
N ASP A 979 43.70 12.31 26.75
CA ASP A 979 43.85 13.42 25.82
C ASP A 979 44.34 12.87 24.48
N VAL A 980 43.44 12.85 23.49
CA VAL A 980 43.70 12.20 22.19
C VAL A 980 44.76 12.96 21.38
N PRO A 981 44.70 14.31 21.24
CA PRO A 981 45.78 15.07 20.61
C PRO A 981 47.11 15.01 21.38
N GLY A 982 47.06 14.97 22.72
CA GLY A 982 48.26 14.96 23.57
C GLY A 982 48.85 13.58 23.83
N HIS A 983 48.20 12.50 23.36
CA HIS A 983 48.62 11.10 23.55
C HIS A 983 48.93 10.71 25.01
N ARG A 984 48.19 11.27 25.99
CA ARG A 984 48.44 11.06 27.42
C ARG A 984 47.17 10.84 28.23
N ASP A 985 47.26 10.04 29.28
CA ASP A 985 46.16 9.79 30.18
C ASP A 985 46.06 10.96 31.18
N LEU A 986 44.88 11.57 31.28
CA LEU A 986 44.59 12.68 32.19
C LEU A 986 44.25 12.18 33.59
N THR A 987 43.44 11.12 33.66
CA THR A 987 43.02 10.49 34.91
C THR A 987 42.73 9.02 34.67
N ALA A 988 42.77 8.22 35.72
CA ALA A 988 42.22 6.87 35.70
C ALA A 988 41.53 6.55 37.01
N VAL A 989 40.32 6.00 36.88
CA VAL A 989 39.47 5.66 38.02
C VAL A 989 39.37 4.13 38.16
N PRO A 990 39.42 3.60 39.39
CA PRO A 990 39.16 2.18 39.63
C PRO A 990 37.68 1.87 39.38
N GLY A 991 37.39 0.81 38.65
CA GLY A 991 36.05 0.25 38.57
C GLY A 991 35.66 -0.42 39.90
N GLY A 992 34.41 -0.86 40.04
CA GLY A 992 34.06 -1.79 41.13
C GLY A 992 33.88 -1.20 42.53
N GLN A 993 33.76 0.12 42.69
CA GLN A 993 33.76 0.79 44.00
C GLN A 993 32.60 0.40 44.95
N ASP A 994 31.54 -0.21 44.43
CA ASP A 994 30.41 -0.76 45.20
C ASP A 994 30.37 -2.30 45.17
N ASN A 995 31.54 -2.92 44.98
CA ASN A 995 31.73 -4.36 44.80
C ASN A 995 30.89 -4.94 43.65
N SER A 996 30.63 -4.13 42.61
CA SER A 996 29.95 -4.52 41.38
C SER A 996 30.73 -4.05 40.14
N PRO A 997 30.90 -4.88 39.09
CA PRO A 997 31.59 -4.49 37.86
C PRO A 997 31.09 -3.17 37.27
N THR A 998 32.01 -2.43 36.63
CA THR A 998 31.65 -1.21 35.89
C THR A 998 31.11 -1.59 34.51
N GLU A 999 29.80 -1.49 34.34
CA GLU A 999 29.07 -1.87 33.11
C GLU A 999 28.98 -0.73 32.09
N GLY A 1000 29.39 0.49 32.44
CA GLY A 1000 29.29 1.63 31.52
C GLY A 1000 30.16 2.82 31.93
N ALA A 1001 30.61 3.59 30.93
CA ALA A 1001 31.31 4.86 31.14
C ALA A 1001 30.96 5.87 30.03
N VAL A 1002 30.66 7.11 30.42
CA VAL A 1002 30.40 8.22 29.49
C VAL A 1002 31.06 9.51 29.99
N LEU A 1003 31.57 10.32 29.08
CA LEU A 1003 32.09 11.65 29.38
C LEU A 1003 30.97 12.70 29.38
N SER A 1004 31.08 13.70 30.24
CA SER A 1004 30.24 14.90 30.13
C SER A 1004 30.55 15.64 28.82
N PRO A 1005 29.60 16.43 28.27
CA PRO A 1005 29.79 17.12 27.00
C PRO A 1005 31.03 18.04 26.96
N ASP A 1006 31.32 18.74 28.06
CA ASP A 1006 32.50 19.58 28.25
C ASP A 1006 33.79 18.78 28.52
N GLY A 1007 33.69 17.45 28.64
CA GLY A 1007 34.78 16.55 28.94
C GLY A 1007 35.36 16.70 30.34
N SER A 1008 34.75 17.49 31.24
CA SER A 1008 35.28 17.75 32.58
C SER A 1008 35.00 16.63 33.59
N ARG A 1009 33.95 15.83 33.35
CA ARG A 1009 33.55 14.73 34.22
C ARG A 1009 33.51 13.39 33.50
N LEU A 1010 33.90 12.35 34.21
CA LEU A 1010 33.65 10.95 33.84
C LEU A 1010 32.48 10.43 34.68
N ILE A 1011 31.51 9.81 34.03
CA ILE A 1011 30.38 9.17 34.69
C ILE A 1011 30.47 7.67 34.44
N THR A 1012 30.57 6.87 35.50
CA THR A 1012 30.65 5.40 35.43
C THR A 1012 29.41 4.78 36.06
N SER A 1013 28.90 3.69 35.49
CA SER A 1013 27.77 2.95 36.04
C SER A 1013 28.17 1.53 36.44
N SER A 1014 27.60 1.03 37.53
CA SER A 1014 27.58 -0.37 37.94
C SER A 1014 26.12 -0.84 38.04
N VAL A 1015 25.90 -2.11 38.37
CA VAL A 1015 24.56 -2.66 38.64
C VAL A 1015 23.80 -1.88 39.73
N ARG A 1016 24.52 -1.26 40.67
CA ARG A 1016 23.93 -0.68 41.91
C ARG A 1016 24.03 0.84 42.01
N SER A 1017 24.93 1.48 41.27
CA SER A 1017 25.14 2.91 41.37
C SER A 1017 25.66 3.55 40.08
N VAL A 1018 25.48 4.86 40.00
CA VAL A 1018 26.17 5.73 39.05
C VAL A 1018 27.09 6.65 39.83
N GLN A 1019 28.34 6.73 39.40
CA GLN A 1019 29.39 7.51 40.06
C GLN A 1019 29.93 8.58 39.11
N MET A 1020 30.22 9.75 39.67
CA MET A 1020 30.70 10.93 38.94
C MET A 1020 32.07 11.31 39.45
N TRP A 1021 33.00 11.53 38.53
CA TRP A 1021 34.41 11.78 38.78
C TRP A 1021 34.82 13.07 38.09
N ASP A 1022 35.54 13.93 38.82
CA ASP A 1022 36.21 15.08 38.22
C ASP A 1022 37.51 14.64 37.53
N ILE A 1023 37.69 15.02 36.27
CA ILE A 1023 38.88 14.67 35.49
C ILE A 1023 40.07 15.54 35.86
N GLY A 1024 39.84 16.78 36.32
CA GLY A 1024 40.91 17.71 36.71
C GLY A 1024 41.67 17.24 37.97
N GLY A 1025 40.96 16.72 38.96
CA GLY A 1025 41.52 16.26 40.23
C GLY A 1025 41.54 14.74 40.45
N GLY A 1026 40.87 13.96 39.59
CA GLY A 1026 40.74 12.50 39.74
C GLY A 1026 39.95 12.06 40.98
N GLN A 1027 39.21 12.99 41.59
CA GLN A 1027 38.43 12.74 42.81
C GLN A 1027 36.99 12.37 42.48
N ARG A 1028 36.38 11.53 43.33
CA ARG A 1028 34.96 11.19 43.24
C ARG A 1028 34.12 12.37 43.74
N GLU A 1029 33.31 12.94 42.86
CA GLU A 1029 32.40 14.03 43.23
C GLU A 1029 31.12 13.51 43.89
N LYS A 1030 30.53 12.45 43.34
CA LYS A 1030 29.18 12.00 43.74
C LYS A 1030 28.89 10.55 43.40
N SER A 1031 28.02 9.91 44.19
CA SER A 1031 27.44 8.60 43.92
C SER A 1031 25.91 8.66 44.06
N VAL A 1032 25.20 8.05 43.12
CA VAL A 1032 23.73 8.00 43.07
C VAL A 1032 23.31 6.54 43.02
N SER A 1033 22.50 6.11 43.99
CA SER A 1033 21.98 4.73 44.04
C SER A 1033 20.82 4.55 43.05
N VAL A 1034 21.13 4.00 41.89
CA VAL A 1034 20.18 3.64 40.82
C VAL A 1034 20.58 2.31 40.21
N SER A 1035 19.63 1.62 39.58
CA SER A 1035 19.92 0.48 38.72
C SER A 1035 20.72 0.96 37.52
N GLY A 1036 22.06 0.95 37.61
CA GLY A 1036 22.93 1.32 36.50
C GLY A 1036 23.09 0.20 35.48
N GLY A 1037 23.99 0.41 34.53
CA GLY A 1037 24.29 -0.52 33.44
C GLY A 1037 24.40 0.17 32.09
N SER A 1038 24.62 -0.63 31.05
CA SER A 1038 24.54 -0.22 29.64
C SER A 1038 23.12 -0.49 29.09
N PRO A 1039 22.59 0.29 28.13
CA PRO A 1039 23.16 1.52 27.56
C PRO A 1039 23.06 2.73 28.51
N MET A 1040 23.95 3.72 28.30
CA MET A 1040 23.95 5.00 29.01
C MET A 1040 24.28 6.17 28.07
N THR A 1041 23.67 7.34 28.28
CA THR A 1041 23.97 8.54 27.49
C THR A 1041 23.62 9.83 28.23
N VAL A 1042 24.37 10.91 27.95
CA VAL A 1042 24.19 12.23 28.55
C VAL A 1042 23.60 13.18 27.51
N ARG A 1043 22.64 14.00 27.92
CA ARG A 1043 22.08 15.05 27.06
C ARG A 1043 23.17 16.07 26.71
N PRO A 1044 23.20 16.64 25.49
CA PRO A 1044 24.28 17.55 25.07
C PRO A 1044 24.52 18.78 25.95
N ASP A 1045 23.53 19.20 26.76
CA ASP A 1045 23.68 20.30 27.72
C ASP A 1045 24.27 19.88 29.08
N GLY A 1046 24.52 18.58 29.29
CA GLY A 1046 25.10 18.01 30.50
C GLY A 1046 24.15 17.93 31.69
N ARG A 1047 22.85 18.22 31.53
CA ARG A 1047 21.89 18.32 32.65
C ARG A 1047 21.10 17.04 32.93
N LEU A 1048 21.17 16.05 32.05
CA LEU A 1048 20.37 14.83 32.15
C LEU A 1048 21.18 13.63 31.67
N LEU A 1049 21.17 12.57 32.47
CA LEU A 1049 21.73 11.26 32.16
C LEU A 1049 20.59 10.25 32.07
N VAL A 1050 20.61 9.40 31.04
CA VAL A 1050 19.75 8.21 30.95
C VAL A 1050 20.64 6.99 31.05
N VAL A 1051 20.28 6.06 31.92
CA VAL A 1051 21.06 4.84 32.22
C VAL A 1051 20.09 3.69 32.50
N ARG A 1052 20.10 2.64 31.65
CA ARG A 1052 19.21 1.46 31.78
C ARG A 1052 17.74 1.79 32.14
N GLY A 1053 17.24 2.83 31.48
CA GLY A 1053 15.89 3.36 31.57
C GLY A 1053 15.62 4.29 32.76
N GLU A 1054 16.57 4.41 33.69
CA GLU A 1054 16.53 5.40 34.78
C GLU A 1054 16.98 6.77 34.28
N ILE A 1055 16.33 7.83 34.74
CA ILE A 1055 16.61 9.22 34.35
C ILE A 1055 17.20 9.94 35.56
N VAL A 1056 18.44 10.42 35.44
CA VAL A 1056 19.16 11.12 36.51
C VAL A 1056 19.40 12.58 36.09
N ARG A 1057 18.94 13.53 36.91
CA ARG A 1057 19.19 14.96 36.70
C ARG A 1057 20.57 15.34 37.23
N LEU A 1058 21.41 15.91 36.37
CA LEU A 1058 22.78 16.31 36.68
C LEU A 1058 22.86 17.83 36.95
N PRO A 1059 23.77 18.29 37.84
CA PRO A 1059 24.63 17.51 38.74
C PRO A 1059 23.94 17.14 40.07
N ALA A 1060 22.67 17.49 40.23
CA ALA A 1060 21.91 17.28 41.46
C ALA A 1060 21.83 15.79 41.88
N GLY A 1061 22.00 14.85 40.95
CA GLY A 1061 21.97 13.41 41.20
C GLY A 1061 20.59 12.91 41.60
N THR A 1062 19.54 13.66 41.28
CA THR A 1062 18.16 13.28 41.61
C THR A 1062 17.58 12.38 40.53
N VAL A 1063 17.02 11.26 40.95
CA VAL A 1063 16.38 10.28 40.07
C VAL A 1063 14.96 10.76 39.76
N ALA A 1064 14.61 10.87 38.49
CA ALA A 1064 13.24 11.18 38.11
C ALA A 1064 12.34 9.99 38.43
N PRO A 1065 11.08 10.21 38.83
CA PRO A 1065 10.17 9.12 39.23
C PRO A 1065 9.78 8.20 38.07
N ARG A 1066 10.09 8.56 36.83
CA ARG A 1066 9.73 7.78 35.65
C ARG A 1066 10.90 6.96 35.15
N ARG A 1067 10.62 5.69 34.90
CA ARG A 1067 11.51 4.74 34.24
C ARG A 1067 11.03 4.44 32.82
N LEU A 1068 11.97 4.34 31.89
CA LEU A 1068 11.75 3.80 30.55
C LEU A 1068 11.61 2.26 30.61
N THR A 1069 11.45 1.62 29.45
CA THR A 1069 11.27 0.16 29.36
C THR A 1069 12.50 -0.61 29.84
N ARG A 1070 12.31 -1.88 30.25
CA ARG A 1070 13.43 -2.75 30.69
C ARG A 1070 14.15 -3.47 29.54
N GLN A 1071 13.76 -3.23 28.29
CA GLN A 1071 14.28 -3.92 27.08
C GLN A 1071 15.10 -2.97 26.19
N ASP A 1072 15.69 -1.94 26.79
CA ASP A 1072 16.39 -0.88 26.07
C ASP A 1072 17.81 -1.34 25.71
N THR A 1073 18.18 -1.21 24.43
CA THR A 1073 19.46 -1.70 23.91
C THR A 1073 20.37 -0.59 23.40
N ALA A 1074 19.82 0.56 23.03
CA ALA A 1074 20.59 1.72 22.57
C ALA A 1074 19.88 3.04 22.90
N TYR A 1075 20.67 4.09 23.17
CA TYR A 1075 20.17 5.44 23.42
C TYR A 1075 20.87 6.48 22.55
N ALA A 1076 20.14 7.49 22.08
CA ALA A 1076 20.71 8.64 21.40
C ALA A 1076 19.92 9.92 21.68
N PHE A 1077 20.61 11.00 22.04
CA PHE A 1077 20.05 12.35 21.99
C PHE A 1077 20.30 12.98 20.63
N SER A 1078 19.34 13.78 20.17
CA SER A 1078 19.57 14.74 19.09
C SER A 1078 20.67 15.75 19.48
N PRO A 1079 21.46 16.27 18.54
CA PRO A 1079 22.52 17.24 18.85
C PRO A 1079 22.03 18.52 19.53
N ALA A 1080 20.81 18.96 19.22
CA ALA A 1080 20.15 20.09 19.89
C ALA A 1080 19.55 19.74 21.27
N GLY A 1081 19.53 18.46 21.65
CA GLY A 1081 18.98 17.98 22.91
C GLY A 1081 17.46 18.07 23.03
N ASN A 1082 16.73 18.26 21.92
CA ASN A 1082 15.27 18.44 21.90
C ASN A 1082 14.48 17.15 21.60
N ALA A 1083 15.14 16.11 21.08
CA ALA A 1083 14.62 14.77 20.89
C ALA A 1083 15.58 13.70 21.45
N PHE A 1084 15.01 12.57 21.84
CA PHE A 1084 15.68 11.40 22.40
C PHE A 1084 15.10 10.11 21.79
N ALA A 1085 15.97 9.20 21.36
CA ALA A 1085 15.59 7.91 20.77
C ALA A 1085 16.05 6.76 21.66
N VAL A 1086 15.17 5.79 21.84
CA VAL A 1086 15.39 4.56 22.61
C VAL A 1086 15.19 3.37 21.69
N GLY A 1087 16.24 2.56 21.49
CA GLY A 1087 16.17 1.30 20.77
C GLY A 1087 15.78 0.16 21.70
N GLU A 1088 14.96 -0.76 21.20
CA GLU A 1088 14.44 -1.91 21.95
C GLU A 1088 14.98 -3.24 21.38
N GLU A 1089 15.04 -4.29 22.20
CA GLU A 1089 15.36 -5.67 21.77
C GLU A 1089 14.39 -6.20 20.69
N THR A 1090 13.17 -5.68 20.68
CA THR A 1090 12.11 -6.09 19.74
C THR A 1090 12.23 -5.47 18.35
N GLY A 1091 13.28 -4.69 18.09
CA GLY A 1091 13.48 -3.98 16.81
C GLY A 1091 12.65 -2.70 16.65
N HIS A 1092 12.06 -2.20 17.73
CA HIS A 1092 11.37 -0.90 17.75
C HIS A 1092 12.29 0.21 18.24
N VAL A 1093 11.98 1.44 17.83
CA VAL A 1093 12.60 2.65 18.39
C VAL A 1093 11.52 3.58 18.95
N ALA A 1094 11.55 3.88 20.24
CA ALA A 1094 10.68 4.87 20.86
C ALA A 1094 11.29 6.28 20.78
N LEU A 1095 10.49 7.26 20.35
CA LEU A 1095 10.89 8.66 20.22
C LEU A 1095 10.26 9.51 21.31
N TRP A 1096 11.10 10.25 22.03
CA TRP A 1096 10.76 11.09 23.16
C TRP A 1096 11.27 12.51 22.94
N ASP A 1097 10.64 13.48 23.59
CA ASP A 1097 11.21 14.81 23.72
C ASP A 1097 12.51 14.82 24.53
N GLY A 1098 13.26 15.92 24.46
CA GLY A 1098 14.58 16.06 25.09
C GLY A 1098 14.58 16.06 26.62
N GLY A 1099 13.42 16.27 27.25
CA GLY A 1099 13.22 16.08 28.68
C GLY A 1099 12.95 14.62 29.07
N VAL A 1100 12.71 13.75 28.08
CA VAL A 1100 12.26 12.37 28.26
C VAL A 1100 10.98 12.36 29.10
N GLU A 1101 10.05 13.27 28.79
CA GLU A 1101 8.77 13.49 29.48
C GLU A 1101 7.59 13.03 28.61
N ARG A 1102 7.64 13.20 27.29
CA ARG A 1102 6.56 12.81 26.38
C ARG A 1102 7.08 11.98 25.21
N ARG A 1103 6.57 10.75 25.09
CA ARG A 1103 6.75 9.93 23.88
C ARG A 1103 5.90 10.52 22.76
N PHE A 1104 6.51 10.80 21.62
CA PHE A 1104 5.81 11.35 20.45
C PHE A 1104 5.81 10.41 19.23
N GLY A 1105 6.58 9.32 19.26
CA GLY A 1105 6.63 8.37 18.16
C GLY A 1105 7.13 6.98 18.55
N ARG A 1106 6.88 6.00 17.69
CA ARG A 1106 7.46 4.65 17.78
C ARG A 1106 7.68 4.11 16.37
N LEU A 1107 8.94 3.81 16.03
CA LEU A 1107 9.35 3.35 14.72
C LEU A 1107 9.49 1.81 14.72
N PRO A 1108 8.79 1.07 13.85
CA PRO A 1108 9.03 -0.35 13.65
C PRO A 1108 10.21 -0.53 12.69
N ALA A 1109 11.45 -0.56 13.21
CA ALA A 1109 12.65 -0.55 12.39
C ALA A 1109 12.98 -1.92 11.80
N PHE A 1110 13.08 -2.95 12.65
CA PHE A 1110 13.50 -4.30 12.27
C PHE A 1110 12.60 -5.35 12.92
N THR A 1111 11.31 -5.26 12.62
CA THR A 1111 10.27 -6.13 13.20
C THR A 1111 10.00 -7.37 12.31
N GLU A 1112 9.23 -8.33 12.82
CA GLU A 1112 8.84 -9.55 12.06
C GLU A 1112 8.05 -9.26 10.77
N LYS A 1113 7.49 -8.05 10.62
CA LYS A 1113 6.87 -7.62 9.36
C LYS A 1113 7.89 -7.33 8.26
N GLN A 1114 9.13 -7.03 8.62
CA GLN A 1114 10.20 -6.61 7.71
C GLN A 1114 11.29 -7.68 7.57
N LEU A 1115 11.46 -8.52 8.58
CA LEU A 1115 12.46 -9.59 8.63
C LEU A 1115 11.80 -10.89 9.13
N PRO A 1116 12.29 -12.08 8.75
CA PRO A 1116 11.77 -13.36 9.27
C PRO A 1116 11.91 -13.52 10.79
N ARG A 1117 12.79 -12.73 11.43
CA ARG A 1117 12.95 -12.61 12.88
C ARG A 1117 13.24 -11.15 13.20
N HIS A 1118 12.74 -10.65 14.32
CA HIS A 1118 13.08 -9.32 14.80
C HIS A 1118 14.58 -9.21 15.13
N GLU A 1119 15.12 -8.02 14.98
CA GLU A 1119 16.53 -7.72 15.22
C GLU A 1119 16.65 -6.60 16.25
N ALA A 1120 17.37 -6.85 17.33
CA ALA A 1120 17.58 -5.87 18.39
C ALA A 1120 18.33 -4.64 17.86
N ILE A 1121 17.92 -3.44 18.30
CA ILE A 1121 18.59 -2.21 17.90
C ILE A 1121 19.98 -2.14 18.55
N SER A 1122 21.04 -2.05 17.74
CA SER A 1122 22.41 -2.02 18.26
C SER A 1122 23.01 -0.61 18.33
N ALA A 1123 22.61 0.29 17.43
CA ALA A 1123 23.10 1.66 17.41
C ALA A 1123 22.07 2.64 16.83
N LEU A 1124 22.11 3.89 17.30
CA LEU A 1124 21.24 4.99 16.90
C LEU A 1124 22.05 6.27 16.71
N ALA A 1125 21.73 7.06 15.69
CA ALA A 1125 22.34 8.38 15.50
C ALA A 1125 21.36 9.37 14.86
N PHE A 1126 21.23 10.56 15.45
CA PHE A 1126 20.51 11.68 14.82
C PHE A 1126 21.43 12.44 13.87
N SER A 1127 20.87 12.96 12.79
CA SER A 1127 21.54 13.96 11.95
C SER A 1127 21.76 15.27 12.72
N PRO A 1128 22.70 16.12 12.29
CA PRO A 1128 22.97 17.41 12.93
C PRO A 1128 21.75 18.33 13.08
N ASP A 1129 20.80 18.26 12.14
CA ASP A 1129 19.55 19.02 12.15
C ASP A 1129 18.42 18.34 12.96
N GLY A 1130 18.64 17.12 13.48
CA GLY A 1130 17.66 16.33 14.23
C GLY A 1130 16.50 15.78 13.39
N ARG A 1131 16.51 15.95 12.06
CA ARG A 1131 15.38 15.56 11.19
C ARG A 1131 15.48 14.13 10.69
N THR A 1132 16.67 13.55 10.67
CA THR A 1132 16.92 12.18 10.23
C THR A 1132 17.48 11.36 11.39
N LEU A 1133 17.00 10.13 11.54
CA LEU A 1133 17.51 9.15 12.47
C LEU A 1133 18.03 7.94 11.70
N ALA A 1134 19.30 7.59 11.91
CA ALA A 1134 19.86 6.33 11.46
C ALA A 1134 19.67 5.29 12.55
N VAL A 1135 19.12 4.14 12.18
CA VAL A 1135 18.83 3.02 13.07
C VAL A 1135 19.56 1.79 12.55
N ALA A 1136 20.40 1.19 13.39
CA ALA A 1136 21.12 -0.03 13.08
C ALA A 1136 20.70 -1.19 13.99
N GLY A 1137 20.71 -2.38 13.44
CA GLY A 1137 20.40 -3.62 14.14
C GLY A 1137 21.62 -4.51 14.36
N ALA A 1138 21.44 -5.47 15.27
CA ALA A 1138 22.49 -6.38 15.71
C ALA A 1138 23.01 -7.37 14.65
N TYR A 1139 22.28 -7.56 13.55
CA TYR A 1139 22.60 -8.44 12.43
C TYR A 1139 22.99 -7.66 11.16
N GLY A 1140 23.29 -6.37 11.32
CA GLY A 1140 23.78 -5.52 10.25
C GLY A 1140 22.68 -4.81 9.47
N SER A 1141 21.41 -4.84 9.88
CA SER A 1141 20.40 -4.00 9.24
C SER A 1141 20.67 -2.52 9.52
N LEU A 1142 20.47 -1.64 8.53
CA LEU A 1142 20.64 -0.18 8.67
C LEU A 1142 19.55 0.56 7.90
N GLN A 1143 18.75 1.36 8.58
CA GLN A 1143 17.64 2.11 7.97
C GLN A 1143 17.67 3.58 8.39
N LEU A 1144 17.40 4.47 7.43
CA LEU A 1144 17.20 5.89 7.70
C LEU A 1144 15.71 6.19 7.90
N TRP A 1145 15.40 7.08 8.84
CA TRP A 1145 14.05 7.50 9.18
C TRP A 1145 13.95 9.02 9.19
N ASP A 1146 12.84 9.55 8.69
CA ASP A 1146 12.46 10.95 8.89
C ASP A 1146 11.73 11.07 10.23
N VAL A 1147 12.30 11.87 11.15
CA VAL A 1147 11.80 12.00 12.52
C VAL A 1147 10.43 12.69 12.58
N PRO A 1148 10.17 13.79 11.84
CA PRO A 1148 8.87 14.45 11.86
C PRO A 1148 7.72 13.59 11.32
N SER A 1149 7.91 12.93 10.16
CA SER A 1149 6.88 12.10 9.52
C SER A 1149 6.83 10.67 10.05
N GLN A 1150 7.87 10.23 10.77
CA GLN A 1150 8.04 8.86 11.27
C GLN A 1150 8.01 7.81 10.14
N GLN A 1151 8.44 8.20 8.94
CA GLN A 1151 8.51 7.34 7.76
C GLN A 1151 9.96 6.92 7.48
N PRO A 1152 10.18 5.70 6.96
CA PRO A 1152 11.48 5.30 6.46
C PRO A 1152 11.87 6.11 5.21
N LEU A 1153 13.14 6.51 5.15
CA LEU A 1153 13.75 7.18 3.99
C LEU A 1153 14.43 6.13 3.09
N GLY A 1154 13.68 5.62 2.11
CA GLY A 1154 14.12 4.56 1.21
C GLY A 1154 14.10 3.17 1.85
N SER A 1155 14.69 2.20 1.16
CA SER A 1155 14.96 0.86 1.70
C SER A 1155 16.15 0.86 2.64
N ALA A 1156 16.36 -0.27 3.33
CA ALA A 1156 17.55 -0.46 4.16
C ALA A 1156 18.83 -0.27 3.32
N LEU A 1157 19.84 0.34 3.94
CA LEU A 1157 21.12 0.60 3.32
C LEU A 1157 21.93 -0.70 3.23
N PRO A 1158 22.68 -0.92 2.14
CA PRO A 1158 23.51 -2.10 2.01
C PRO A 1158 24.69 -2.03 2.99
N THR A 1159 24.77 -2.99 3.90
CA THR A 1159 25.82 -3.12 4.90
C THR A 1159 26.64 -4.39 4.66
N PRO A 1160 27.85 -4.50 5.22
CA PRO A 1160 28.66 -5.72 5.16
C PRO A 1160 28.05 -6.97 5.83
N GLY A 1161 26.94 -6.80 6.56
CA GLY A 1161 26.22 -7.84 7.28
C GLY A 1161 26.82 -8.24 8.63
N ASP A 1162 27.60 -7.37 9.26
CA ASP A 1162 28.07 -7.53 10.65
C ASP A 1162 27.30 -6.64 11.64
N LYS A 1163 27.33 -7.01 12.92
CA LYS A 1163 26.78 -6.19 14.01
C LYS A 1163 27.39 -4.79 13.97
N ILE A 1164 26.54 -3.77 13.81
CA ILE A 1164 26.96 -2.38 13.85
C ILE A 1164 27.07 -1.96 15.31
N LEU A 1165 28.29 -1.64 15.74
CA LEU A 1165 28.64 -1.24 17.10
C LEU A 1165 28.38 0.25 17.34
N SER A 1166 28.56 1.10 16.32
CA SER A 1166 28.37 2.54 16.46
C SER A 1166 27.96 3.20 15.14
N LEU A 1167 27.19 4.29 15.25
CA LEU A 1167 26.75 5.13 14.13
C LEU A 1167 27.02 6.60 14.44
N THR A 1168 27.36 7.38 13.42
CA THR A 1168 27.40 8.85 13.56
C THR A 1168 27.23 9.54 12.21
N PHE A 1169 26.60 10.71 12.22
CA PHE A 1169 26.61 11.62 11.08
C PHE A 1169 27.80 12.56 11.19
N ASN A 1170 28.39 12.96 10.06
CA ASN A 1170 29.29 14.10 10.09
C ASN A 1170 28.55 15.41 10.39
N ARG A 1171 29.34 16.42 10.77
CA ARG A 1171 28.85 17.74 11.21
C ARG A 1171 27.91 18.46 10.22
N ASP A 1172 28.04 18.21 8.91
CA ASP A 1172 27.18 18.81 7.88
C ASP A 1172 25.99 17.90 7.47
N GLY A 1173 25.89 16.68 8.02
CA GLY A 1173 24.85 15.72 7.70
C GLY A 1173 24.96 15.08 6.31
N SER A 1174 26.06 15.32 5.57
CA SER A 1174 26.27 14.81 4.21
C SER A 1174 26.68 13.34 4.15
N ALA A 1175 27.19 12.78 5.26
CA ALA A 1175 27.65 11.41 5.34
C ALA A 1175 27.26 10.76 6.68
N LEU A 1176 26.92 9.47 6.61
CA LEU A 1176 26.74 8.58 7.76
C LEU A 1176 27.94 7.63 7.82
N TYR A 1177 28.51 7.46 9.00
CA TYR A 1177 29.55 6.48 9.28
C TYR A 1177 28.99 5.37 10.16
N ALA A 1178 29.37 4.13 9.84
CA ALA A 1178 29.05 2.95 10.63
C ALA A 1178 30.34 2.20 10.98
N ALA A 1179 30.46 1.77 12.22
CA ALA A 1179 31.53 0.90 12.68
C ALA A 1179 30.94 -0.47 13.02
N GLY A 1180 31.38 -1.51 12.32
CA GLY A 1180 30.99 -2.88 12.56
C GLY A 1180 32.08 -3.68 13.30
N GLN A 1181 31.73 -4.88 13.74
CA GLN A 1181 32.68 -5.80 14.38
C GLN A 1181 33.82 -6.21 13.46
N HIS A 1182 33.53 -6.54 12.20
CA HIS A 1182 34.51 -7.05 11.25
C HIS A 1182 34.85 -6.05 10.16
N VAL A 1183 33.98 -5.06 9.94
CA VAL A 1183 34.25 -3.92 9.06
C VAL A 1183 34.30 -2.66 9.91
N PRO A 1184 35.50 -2.24 10.37
CA PRO A 1184 35.62 -1.20 11.38
C PRO A 1184 35.07 0.16 10.94
N LEU A 1185 34.99 0.44 9.64
CA LEU A 1185 34.53 1.72 9.14
C LEU A 1185 33.89 1.59 7.76
N THR A 1186 32.60 1.93 7.68
CA THR A 1186 31.84 2.09 6.43
C THR A 1186 31.32 3.52 6.34
N ARG A 1187 31.40 4.13 5.15
CA ARG A 1187 30.94 5.50 4.88
C ARG A 1187 29.82 5.50 3.83
N TYR A 1188 28.67 6.06 4.20
CA TYR A 1188 27.53 6.27 3.32
C TYR A 1188 27.44 7.76 2.95
N ARG A 1189 27.49 8.07 1.65
CA ARG A 1189 27.27 9.44 1.14
C ARG A 1189 25.76 9.65 0.96
N ILE A 1190 25.15 10.42 1.86
CA ILE A 1190 23.69 10.58 1.96
C ILE A 1190 23.21 12.01 1.68
N ALA A 1191 24.14 12.92 1.35
CA ALA A 1191 23.81 14.25 0.85
C ALA A 1191 22.94 14.15 -0.42
N PRO A 1192 21.78 14.85 -0.48
CA PRO A 1192 20.88 14.75 -1.63
C PRO A 1192 21.56 15.01 -2.99
N ASP A 1193 22.45 15.99 -3.09
CA ASP A 1193 23.15 16.27 -4.35
C ASP A 1193 24.11 15.14 -4.76
N ALA A 1194 24.78 14.51 -3.80
CA ALA A 1194 25.62 13.35 -4.06
C ALA A 1194 24.78 12.13 -4.49
N LEU A 1195 23.59 11.96 -3.87
CA LEU A 1195 22.64 10.91 -4.25
C LEU A 1195 22.11 11.15 -5.68
N VAL A 1196 21.72 12.38 -6.02
CA VAL A 1196 21.29 12.74 -7.39
C VAL A 1196 22.39 12.42 -8.40
N ALA A 1197 23.64 12.83 -8.15
CA ALA A 1197 24.74 12.55 -9.06
C ALA A 1197 25.00 11.04 -9.26
N GLU A 1198 24.92 10.25 -8.19
CA GLU A 1198 25.06 8.79 -8.26
C GLU A 1198 23.89 8.15 -9.02
N VAL A 1199 22.65 8.53 -8.70
CA VAL A 1199 21.45 7.99 -9.32
C VAL A 1199 21.41 8.36 -10.81
N CYS A 1200 21.74 9.60 -11.18
CA CYS A 1200 21.85 10.02 -12.58
C CYS A 1200 22.91 9.23 -13.35
N ARG A 1201 24.10 9.01 -12.77
CA ARG A 1201 25.14 8.17 -13.39
C ARG A 1201 24.66 6.74 -13.61
N ARG A 1202 23.97 6.15 -12.63
CA ARG A 1202 23.42 4.79 -12.75
C ARG A 1202 22.26 4.73 -13.76
N ALA A 1203 21.42 5.77 -13.83
CA ALA A 1203 20.28 5.86 -14.74
C ALA A 1203 20.66 5.92 -16.22
N GLY A 1204 21.88 6.36 -16.54
CA GLY A 1204 22.35 6.45 -17.93
C GLY A 1204 21.78 7.64 -18.72
N GLY A 1205 21.14 8.62 -18.05
CA GLY A 1205 20.61 9.84 -18.67
C GLY A 1205 19.38 10.41 -17.95
N SER A 1206 18.90 11.56 -18.44
CA SER A 1206 17.63 12.16 -18.00
C SER A 1206 16.41 11.41 -18.53
N LEU A 1207 15.26 11.64 -17.89
CA LEU A 1207 13.96 11.34 -18.46
C LEU A 1207 13.80 12.04 -19.84
N SER A 1208 13.28 11.32 -20.83
CA SER A 1208 12.99 11.89 -22.15
C SER A 1208 11.86 12.92 -22.08
N ARG A 1209 11.70 13.76 -23.10
CA ARG A 1209 10.60 14.74 -23.13
C ARG A 1209 9.23 14.05 -23.22
N ALA A 1210 9.12 12.96 -23.98
CA ALA A 1210 7.89 12.17 -24.09
C ALA A 1210 7.53 11.48 -22.77
N ASP A 1211 8.51 10.90 -22.09
CA ASP A 1211 8.29 10.33 -20.75
C ASP A 1211 7.89 11.44 -19.75
N TRP A 1212 8.49 12.62 -19.84
CA TRP A 1212 8.13 13.74 -18.97
C TRP A 1212 6.68 14.20 -19.18
N GLU A 1213 6.24 14.35 -20.43
CA GLU A 1213 4.85 14.69 -20.75
C GLU A 1213 3.87 13.58 -20.31
N THR A 1214 4.33 12.32 -20.28
CA THR A 1214 3.54 11.18 -19.81
C THR A 1214 3.40 11.14 -18.28
N TYR A 1215 4.51 11.27 -17.54
CA TYR A 1215 4.52 11.09 -16.08
C TYR A 1215 4.34 12.40 -15.30
N ILE A 1216 4.74 13.54 -15.87
CA ILE A 1216 4.84 14.87 -15.24
C ILE A 1216 4.23 15.97 -16.15
N PRO A 1217 2.97 15.82 -16.61
CA PRO A 1217 2.35 16.82 -17.49
C PRO A 1217 2.14 18.19 -16.83
N GLU A 1218 2.13 18.26 -15.50
CA GLU A 1218 1.79 19.48 -14.76
C GLU A 1218 2.97 20.45 -14.57
N VAL A 1219 4.19 20.03 -14.88
CA VAL A 1219 5.42 20.83 -14.72
C VAL A 1219 6.14 20.92 -16.06
N ALA A 1220 6.61 22.11 -16.42
CA ALA A 1220 7.38 22.31 -17.65
C ALA A 1220 8.63 21.40 -17.68
N TYR A 1221 8.91 20.82 -18.85
CA TYR A 1221 10.07 19.96 -19.05
C TYR A 1221 11.36 20.66 -18.64
N ARG A 1222 12.18 19.94 -17.87
CA ARG A 1222 13.56 20.33 -17.58
C ARG A 1222 14.43 19.09 -17.47
N LYS A 1223 15.68 19.27 -17.85
CA LYS A 1223 16.69 18.23 -17.75
C LYS A 1223 17.13 18.08 -16.29
N VAL A 1224 16.95 16.89 -15.71
CA VAL A 1224 17.18 16.63 -14.27
C VAL A 1224 18.43 15.78 -14.00
N CYS A 1225 18.92 15.12 -15.05
CA CYS A 1225 20.25 14.55 -15.22
C CYS A 1225 20.76 15.04 -16.60
#